data_AF-A0A960LSA5-F1
#
_entry.id   AF-A0A960LSA5-F1
#
_cell.length_a   1.000
_cell.length_b   1.000
_cell.length_c   1.000
_cell.angle_alpha   90.00
_cell.angle_beta   90.00
_cell.angle_gamma   90.00
#
_symmetry.space_group_name_H-M   'P 1'
#
loop_
_entity.id
_entity.type
_entity.pdbx_description
1 polymer ?
#
loop_
_entity_poly.entity_id
_entity_poly.type
_entity_poly.pdbx_seq_one_letter_code
_entity_poly.pdbx_strand_id
1 'polypeptide(L)'
;MTAVSLSPFLRHFVVAAVLASGALPISGADGPAKTTQWNFNSEEAAVWIPRGDIIRDQAGPRPPEFPDLDKDNTAVQLTGNGARFEIKDPGPQSQFDFTNGDGLTLEAWIKVDTLRSGQPAYIVSKGRTHNPRFSHDNQNWSLRIVGAPNGLGRLGFLFTSVAPDGKLHWHRWNSEAAFKIASGWHHVALAYEFGKSETMRGWIDGLPTEGIWDVDGPTTDPPVVDDDDVWIGSSMNGSATNSFQGLIDMVAIHRKRFTDQEIAKRFSRKDGPQVVLATNKEMPDLGEIERDAVLVQFSEGLPAYERWPNTVEMPAETDRLLSDHFLLPRLPRRYDDWGIRSAWKPPVLIRLAADVKLPTGKQRFLIRTRALARLWIAGKLIAETKPADASSPNGHDLVTPLAEPPHPGLRVKDYHHQEVFGTIELPKSEGLSRVVLELVAGGKNQRTETGEVCVAIETADGQSFSILSAGAKPALPLTDAAVEPVLAMMEATLAARDDRDRRAAAASRDAFWKKRHALAAASVKQNPPPQPPRKGHPIDAFLDAKIEAALAGSTTSSEESEAFQKNILPVLQEECFRCHGDKEKGGLKLDSRQAALRGGDSEIPSIVPGDPSASELILRVRSDDEDLIMPPTGDPLPEAQIAALESWIQHGATWPEPPVSPEKVTKTPQISDSAFLRRIYLDIVGVPPTAKEARAFLDDVSPDKRTRLIDQLLANDEGHADHQMAEWLDLLAENPTLINASLNSTGPFRWFL
;
A
#
# COMPACT_ATOMS: atom_id res chain seq x y z
N MET A 1 49.20 68.20 33.90
CA MET A 1 49.18 67.75 35.30
C MET A 1 48.99 66.25 35.25
N THR A 2 50.09 65.53 35.02
CA THR A 2 50.91 64.80 36.02
C THR A 2 50.33 63.42 36.28
N ALA A 3 51.03 62.30 36.13
CA ALA A 3 52.42 61.99 35.79
C ALA A 3 52.48 60.45 35.59
N VAL A 4 53.26 59.91 34.63
CA VAL A 4 54.51 59.12 34.89
C VAL A 4 54.22 57.68 35.37
N SER A 5 54.87 56.58 34.94
CA SER A 5 55.93 56.26 33.98
C SER A 5 56.29 54.76 34.15
N LEU A 6 56.70 54.10 33.06
CA LEU A 6 57.70 53.01 32.89
C LEU A 6 57.78 51.81 33.86
N SER A 7 57.72 50.59 33.28
CA SER A 7 58.65 49.39 33.31
C SER A 7 59.57 49.17 34.54
N PRO A 8 60.10 47.96 34.93
CA PRO A 8 60.34 46.72 34.15
C PRO A 8 60.43 45.34 34.92
N PHE A 9 60.88 44.28 34.21
CA PHE A 9 61.72 43.11 34.62
C PHE A 9 61.20 41.93 35.51
N LEU A 10 61.34 40.72 34.92
CA LEU A 10 61.79 39.40 35.44
C LEU A 10 61.63 39.05 36.95
N ARG A 11 61.11 37.85 37.25
CA ARG A 11 61.93 36.70 37.72
C ARG A 11 61.18 35.35 37.79
N HIS A 12 61.96 34.31 37.51
CA HIS A 12 61.67 32.88 37.56
C HIS A 12 61.31 32.35 38.96
N PHE A 13 60.44 31.31 38.96
CA PHE A 13 60.49 30.01 39.65
C PHE A 13 61.24 29.86 40.99
N VAL A 14 60.60 29.16 41.94
CA VAL A 14 61.05 27.86 42.50
C VAL A 14 59.97 27.26 43.40
N VAL A 15 59.75 25.96 43.20
CA VAL A 15 58.94 25.01 43.95
C VAL A 15 59.67 24.60 45.25
N ALA A 16 58.95 24.38 46.35
CA ALA A 16 59.43 23.52 47.43
C ALA A 16 58.29 22.72 48.05
N ALA A 17 58.28 21.44 47.71
CA ALA A 17 57.55 20.37 48.39
C ALA A 17 58.20 20.06 49.74
N VAL A 18 57.39 19.66 50.73
CA VAL A 18 57.86 18.76 51.80
C VAL A 18 56.77 17.71 52.07
N LEU A 19 57.23 16.47 51.95
CA LEU A 19 56.59 15.19 52.24
C LEU A 19 56.22 15.07 53.73
N ALA A 20 55.20 14.27 54.05
CA ALA A 20 55.41 12.94 54.65
C ALA A 20 54.16 12.39 55.35
N SER A 21 53.79 11.18 54.91
CA SER A 21 53.36 10.00 55.69
C SER A 21 52.26 10.13 56.77
N GLY A 22 51.21 9.31 56.63
CA GLY A 22 50.35 8.93 57.76
C GLY A 22 49.18 8.05 57.33
N ALA A 23 49.10 6.84 57.89
CA ALA A 23 48.19 5.75 57.55
C ALA A 23 46.67 6.01 57.73
N LEU A 24 45.91 5.26 56.93
CA LEU A 24 44.48 4.86 56.99
C LEU A 24 43.93 4.50 58.40
N PRO A 25 42.61 4.21 58.57
CA PRO A 25 41.38 4.70 57.90
C PRO A 25 40.24 5.03 58.90
N ILE A 26 39.21 5.80 58.51
CA ILE A 26 37.81 5.58 58.97
C ILE A 26 36.84 5.88 57.81
N SER A 27 35.90 4.94 57.65
CA SER A 27 34.83 4.81 56.67
C SER A 27 33.84 5.98 56.56
N GLY A 28 33.44 6.28 55.33
CA GLY A 28 32.28 7.10 54.97
C GLY A 28 32.27 7.32 53.46
N ALA A 29 31.70 6.38 52.71
CA ALA A 29 31.62 6.43 51.26
C ALA A 29 30.45 7.34 50.83
N ASP A 30 30.77 8.59 50.46
CA ASP A 30 29.99 9.41 49.52
C ASP A 30 30.92 10.51 48.99
N GLY A 31 31.57 10.23 47.85
CA GLY A 31 32.30 11.22 47.08
C GLY A 31 31.44 11.75 45.93
N PRO A 32 31.66 12.98 45.43
CA PRO A 32 30.88 13.54 44.32
C PRO A 32 31.01 12.65 43.06
N ALA A 33 29.90 12.40 42.39
CA ALA A 33 29.84 11.60 41.16
C ALA A 33 30.79 12.18 40.11
N LYS A 34 31.77 11.39 39.65
CA LYS A 34 32.72 11.80 38.61
C LYS A 34 31.94 12.10 37.31
N THR A 35 32.08 13.33 36.83
CA THR A 35 31.45 13.84 35.60
C THR A 35 32.56 14.28 34.66
N THR A 36 32.48 13.83 33.41
CA THR A 36 33.28 14.39 32.31
C THR A 36 32.33 15.16 31.41
N GLN A 37 32.57 16.46 31.23
CA GLN A 37 31.72 17.33 30.43
C GLN A 37 32.59 18.15 29.47
N TRP A 38 32.10 18.30 28.24
CA TRP A 38 32.71 19.14 27.22
C TRP A 38 31.73 20.22 26.80
N ASN A 39 32.09 21.47 27.07
CA ASN A 39 31.36 22.64 26.59
C ASN A 39 32.11 23.27 25.41
N PHE A 40 31.38 23.79 24.44
CA PHE A 40 31.98 24.37 23.23
C PHE A 40 32.05 25.91 23.28
N ASN A 41 31.83 26.49 24.46
CA ASN A 41 31.88 27.94 24.76
C ASN A 41 33.20 28.43 25.36
N SER A 42 34.12 27.53 25.71
CA SER A 42 35.45 27.88 26.22
C SER A 42 36.54 27.06 25.54
N GLU A 43 37.70 27.67 25.27
CA GLU A 43 38.94 26.96 24.94
C GLU A 43 39.44 26.19 26.18
N GLU A 44 38.77 25.10 26.56
CA GLU A 44 39.25 24.23 27.63
C GLU A 44 40.43 23.36 27.18
N ALA A 45 41.34 23.11 28.12
CA ALA A 45 42.62 22.42 27.99
C ALA A 45 42.54 20.90 27.62
N ALA A 46 41.40 20.42 27.12
CA ALA A 46 41.24 19.03 26.71
C ALA A 46 41.84 18.81 25.32
N VAL A 47 42.70 17.79 25.17
CA VAL A 47 43.25 17.34 23.88
C VAL A 47 42.19 16.52 23.13
N TRP A 48 41.15 17.16 22.63
CA TRP A 48 40.26 16.61 21.61
C TRP A 48 40.82 16.86 20.21
N ILE A 49 40.93 15.79 19.43
CA ILE A 49 41.52 15.82 18.08
C ILE A 49 40.40 15.92 17.05
N PRO A 50 40.25 17.05 16.33
CA PRO A 50 39.24 17.16 15.30
C PRO A 50 39.59 16.29 14.07
N ARG A 51 38.56 15.72 13.45
CA ARG A 51 38.62 14.96 12.20
C ARG A 51 37.44 15.33 11.32
N GLY A 52 37.68 15.45 10.01
CA GLY A 52 36.65 15.87 9.05
C GLY A 52 36.29 17.36 9.16
N ASP A 53 35.19 17.74 8.53
CA ASP A 53 34.77 19.14 8.44
C ASP A 53 33.94 19.54 9.66
N ILE A 54 34.54 20.36 10.52
CA ILE A 54 33.95 20.85 11.77
C ILE A 54 33.98 22.37 11.76
N ILE A 55 32.83 23.00 12.01
CA ILE A 55 32.70 24.45 12.09
C ILE A 55 32.43 24.82 13.54
N ARG A 56 33.32 25.61 14.15
CA ARG A 56 33.20 26.05 15.54
C ARG A 56 32.39 27.34 15.66
N ASP A 57 32.17 27.77 16.90
CA ASP A 57 31.61 29.08 17.26
C ASP A 57 30.24 29.37 16.64
N GLN A 58 29.46 28.31 16.44
CA GLN A 58 28.07 28.43 15.98
C GLN A 58 27.17 28.81 17.15
N ALA A 59 26.04 29.46 16.87
CA ALA A 59 25.09 29.82 17.93
C ALA A 59 24.51 28.55 18.61
N GLY A 60 24.82 28.38 19.90
CA GLY A 60 24.26 27.33 20.74
C GLY A 60 22.81 27.61 21.16
N PRO A 61 22.21 26.71 21.96
CA PRO A 61 20.93 26.98 22.62
C PRO A 61 21.10 28.16 23.60
N ARG A 62 20.26 29.18 23.47
CA ARG A 62 20.39 30.46 24.20
C ARG A 62 19.04 31.18 24.39
N PRO A 63 18.96 32.20 25.26
CA PRO A 63 17.77 33.04 25.41
C PRO A 63 17.36 33.74 24.10
N PRO A 64 16.06 34.05 23.90
CA PRO A 64 14.97 33.86 24.85
C PRO A 64 14.35 32.45 24.84
N GLU A 65 14.76 31.58 23.92
CA GLU A 65 14.18 30.25 23.77
C GLU A 65 14.56 29.32 24.94
N PHE A 66 15.82 29.38 25.36
CA PHE A 66 16.35 28.64 26.51
C PHE A 66 16.82 29.64 27.58
N PRO A 67 15.94 30.04 28.53
CA PRO A 67 16.19 31.16 29.43
C PRO A 67 17.33 30.92 30.43
N ASP A 68 17.63 29.65 30.75
CA ASP A 68 18.61 29.27 31.77
C ASP A 68 20.04 29.14 31.20
N LEU A 69 20.23 29.33 29.90
CA LEU A 69 21.53 29.21 29.22
C LEU A 69 22.17 30.57 28.95
N ASP A 70 23.49 30.57 28.76
CA ASP A 70 24.25 31.79 28.49
C ASP A 70 23.82 32.45 27.17
N LYS A 71 23.68 33.78 27.18
CA LYS A 71 23.34 34.58 25.99
C LYS A 71 24.34 34.43 24.83
N ASP A 72 25.59 34.14 25.17
CA ASP A 72 26.71 33.99 24.26
C ASP A 72 27.11 32.51 24.09
N ASN A 73 26.23 31.57 24.44
CA ASN A 73 26.51 30.15 24.34
C ASN A 73 26.80 29.73 22.89
N THR A 74 27.88 28.96 22.70
CA THR A 74 28.33 28.49 21.39
C THR A 74 28.38 26.98 21.29
N ALA A 75 28.21 26.50 20.07
CA ALA A 75 28.16 25.10 19.69
C ALA A 75 29.16 24.81 18.56
N VAL A 76 29.34 23.52 18.27
CA VAL A 76 30.04 23.05 17.07
C VAL A 76 29.05 22.48 16.07
N GLN A 77 29.28 22.73 14.79
CA GLN A 77 28.59 22.07 13.70
C GLN A 77 29.47 20.96 13.11
N LEU A 78 28.88 19.77 13.00
CA LEU A 78 29.43 18.62 12.31
C LEU A 78 28.67 18.44 10.99
N THR A 79 29.41 18.29 9.89
CA THR A 79 28.81 18.24 8.54
C THR A 79 28.41 16.83 8.11
N GLY A 80 28.51 15.83 9.00
CA GLY A 80 28.41 14.41 8.66
C GLY A 80 29.71 13.86 8.07
N ASN A 81 29.63 12.79 7.28
CA ASN A 81 30.76 12.23 6.51
C ASN A 81 32.06 12.01 7.32
N GLY A 82 31.93 11.58 8.58
CA GLY A 82 33.03 11.27 9.47
C GLY A 82 33.54 12.43 10.34
N ALA A 83 32.93 13.62 10.25
CA ALA A 83 33.22 14.77 11.11
C ALA A 83 33.03 14.43 12.59
N ARG A 84 34.07 14.57 13.41
CA ARG A 84 34.07 14.16 14.83
C ARG A 84 35.23 14.75 15.65
N PHE A 85 35.08 14.69 16.97
CA PHE A 85 36.20 14.84 17.90
C PHE A 85 36.63 13.48 18.43
N GLU A 86 37.93 13.18 18.37
CA GLU A 86 38.53 12.01 19.01
C GLU A 86 39.13 12.41 20.37
N ILE A 87 38.72 11.73 21.43
CA ILE A 87 39.21 11.90 22.79
C ILE A 87 39.93 10.60 23.17
N LYS A 88 41.23 10.73 23.49
CA LYS A 88 42.05 9.57 23.85
C LYS A 88 41.65 9.03 25.20
N ASP A 89 41.47 7.72 25.25
CA ASP A 89 41.29 7.01 26.51
C ASP A 89 42.61 7.02 27.32
N PRO A 90 42.57 7.32 28.64
CA PRO A 90 43.77 7.34 29.47
C PRO A 90 44.35 5.94 29.78
N GLY A 91 43.68 4.87 29.40
CA GLY A 91 44.08 3.48 29.61
C GLY A 91 43.23 2.76 30.67
N PRO A 92 43.67 1.57 31.11
CA PRO A 92 42.85 0.65 31.89
C PRO A 92 42.22 1.28 33.14
N GLN A 93 40.95 0.95 33.40
CA GLN A 93 40.14 1.51 34.49
C GLN A 93 39.94 3.02 34.33
N SER A 94 39.79 3.46 33.08
CA SER A 94 39.50 4.83 32.74
C SER A 94 38.18 5.29 33.38
N GLN A 95 37.97 6.60 33.45
CA GLN A 95 36.66 7.14 33.83
C GLN A 95 35.54 6.77 32.83
N PHE A 96 35.89 6.23 31.66
CA PHE A 96 34.98 5.81 30.59
C PHE A 96 34.70 4.30 30.57
N ASP A 97 35.33 3.52 31.44
CA ASP A 97 35.17 2.06 31.53
C ASP A 97 34.00 1.74 32.47
N PHE A 98 32.89 1.21 31.95
CA PHE A 98 31.71 0.86 32.75
C PHE A 98 31.52 -0.65 32.75
N THR A 99 31.28 -1.24 33.92
CA THR A 99 30.95 -2.66 34.07
C THR A 99 29.66 -2.83 34.87
N ASN A 100 29.23 -4.08 35.09
CA ASN A 100 28.01 -4.37 35.84
C ASN A 100 27.98 -3.68 37.20
N GLY A 101 26.85 -3.05 37.51
CA GLY A 101 26.63 -2.24 38.72
C GLY A 101 27.06 -0.78 38.59
N ASP A 102 27.79 -0.39 37.53
CA ASP A 102 28.07 1.02 37.26
C ASP A 102 26.83 1.73 36.70
N GLY A 103 26.48 2.86 37.29
CA GLY A 103 25.50 3.78 36.75
C GLY A 103 26.14 4.70 35.70
N LEU A 104 25.49 4.82 34.55
CA LEU A 104 25.86 5.69 33.44
C LEU A 104 24.71 6.68 33.18
N THR A 105 25.04 7.96 32.98
CA THR A 105 24.16 8.91 32.28
C THR A 105 24.94 9.61 31.19
N LEU A 106 24.40 9.62 29.97
CA LEU A 106 24.91 10.36 28.83
C LEU A 106 23.92 11.46 28.50
N GLU A 107 24.37 12.72 28.36
CA GLU A 107 23.51 13.82 27.93
C GLU A 107 24.19 14.74 26.92
N ALA A 108 23.39 15.36 26.07
CA ALA A 108 23.83 16.34 25.09
C ALA A 108 22.78 17.39 24.76
N TRP A 109 23.22 18.58 24.33
CA TRP A 109 22.38 19.48 23.54
C TRP A 109 22.65 19.26 22.05
N ILE A 110 21.59 19.04 21.27
CA ILE A 110 21.71 18.73 19.85
C ILE A 110 20.72 19.54 19.01
N LYS A 111 21.12 19.81 17.77
CA LYS A 111 20.22 20.27 16.70
C LYS A 111 20.55 19.47 15.44
N VAL A 112 19.64 18.59 15.05
CA VAL A 112 19.86 17.66 13.94
C VAL A 112 19.32 18.27 12.64
N ASP A 113 20.17 18.37 11.62
CA ASP A 113 19.78 18.98 10.34
C ASP A 113 19.01 18.01 9.46
N THR A 114 19.49 16.76 9.38
CA THR A 114 18.89 15.72 8.55
C THR A 114 19.21 14.33 9.09
N LEU A 115 18.27 13.41 8.94
CA LEU A 115 18.44 12.01 9.30
C LEU A 115 17.41 11.16 8.55
N ARG A 116 17.87 10.14 7.81
CA ARG A 116 16.96 9.22 7.11
C ARG A 116 16.32 8.23 8.08
N SER A 117 15.13 7.75 7.77
CA SER A 117 14.47 6.69 8.55
C SER A 117 15.38 5.46 8.67
N GLY A 118 15.59 4.97 9.90
CA GLY A 118 16.49 3.87 10.25
C GLY A 118 17.97 4.22 10.35
N GLN A 119 18.39 5.44 9.96
CA GLN A 119 19.79 5.85 10.02
C GLN A 119 20.20 6.23 11.46
N PRO A 120 21.23 5.61 12.05
CA PRO A 120 21.81 6.06 13.31
C PRO A 120 22.77 7.24 13.09
N ALA A 121 22.84 8.16 14.04
CA ALA A 121 23.81 9.24 14.13
C ALA A 121 24.39 9.26 15.55
N TYR A 122 25.71 9.10 15.66
CA TYR A 122 26.38 9.01 16.96
C TYR A 122 26.61 10.41 17.54
N ILE A 123 26.08 10.68 18.73
CA ILE A 123 26.37 11.91 19.48
C ILE A 123 27.69 11.72 20.23
N VAL A 124 27.77 10.68 21.07
CA VAL A 124 28.99 10.29 21.79
C VAL A 124 29.05 8.78 21.96
N SER A 125 30.23 8.19 21.83
CA SER A 125 30.43 6.75 22.02
C SER A 125 31.86 6.40 22.42
N LYS A 126 32.00 5.26 23.10
CA LYS A 126 33.27 4.56 23.28
C LYS A 126 33.25 3.21 22.57
N GLY A 127 34.34 2.89 21.90
CA GLY A 127 34.45 1.68 21.10
C GLY A 127 33.82 1.81 19.71
N ARG A 128 34.02 0.77 18.90
CA ARG A 128 33.64 0.68 17.49
C ARG A 128 34.29 1.76 16.62
N THR A 129 35.49 2.22 16.99
CA THR A 129 36.25 3.19 16.18
C THR A 129 36.85 2.55 14.92
N HIS A 130 36.93 1.20 14.91
CA HIS A 130 37.70 0.36 13.97
C HIS A 130 39.22 0.62 14.02
N ASN A 131 39.72 1.05 15.18
CA ASN A 131 41.13 1.01 15.48
C ASN A 131 41.63 -0.45 15.44
N PRO A 132 42.67 -0.80 14.65
CA PRO A 132 43.14 -2.18 14.49
C PRO A 132 43.61 -2.86 15.79
N ARG A 133 43.78 -2.11 16.88
CA ARG A 133 44.13 -2.63 18.21
C ARG A 133 42.96 -3.32 18.94
N PHE A 134 41.73 -3.05 18.53
CA PHE A 134 40.53 -3.56 19.19
C PHE A 134 39.66 -4.36 18.21
N SER A 135 38.76 -5.18 18.76
CA SER A 135 37.77 -5.88 17.94
C SER A 135 36.89 -4.87 17.21
N HIS A 136 36.46 -5.21 16.00
CA HIS A 136 35.53 -4.38 15.24
C HIS A 136 34.15 -4.27 15.92
N ASP A 137 33.82 -5.26 16.76
CA ASP A 137 32.53 -5.40 17.46
C ASP A 137 32.61 -5.01 18.95
N ASN A 138 33.52 -4.09 19.29
CA ASN A 138 33.82 -3.64 20.66
C ASN A 138 32.98 -2.43 21.13
N GLN A 139 31.70 -2.30 20.76
CA GLN A 139 30.92 -1.15 21.20
C GLN A 139 30.72 -1.16 22.73
N ASN A 140 31.46 -0.34 23.48
CA ASN A 140 31.37 -0.30 24.94
C ASN A 140 30.04 0.35 25.38
N TRP A 141 29.73 1.52 24.83
CA TRP A 141 28.46 2.25 25.04
C TRP A 141 28.33 3.39 24.02
N SER A 142 27.11 3.89 23.81
CA SER A 142 26.86 5.03 22.92
C SER A 142 25.55 5.75 23.22
N LEU A 143 25.54 7.07 23.01
CA LEU A 143 24.34 7.89 22.87
C LEU A 143 24.20 8.28 21.39
N ARG A 144 23.06 7.97 20.80
CA ARG A 144 22.78 8.14 19.37
C ARG A 144 21.39 8.73 19.16
N ILE A 145 21.17 9.31 17.99
CA ILE A 145 19.83 9.55 17.44
C ILE A 145 19.60 8.57 16.29
N VAL A 146 18.42 7.99 16.19
CA VAL A 146 18.02 7.11 15.09
C VAL A 146 16.84 7.73 14.36
N GLY A 147 16.96 7.89 13.05
CA GLY A 147 15.87 8.44 12.24
C GLY A 147 14.67 7.52 12.25
N ALA A 148 13.47 8.10 12.29
CA ALA A 148 12.19 7.43 12.25
C ALA A 148 11.34 8.00 11.09
N PRO A 149 10.23 7.33 10.72
CA PRO A 149 9.32 7.83 9.69
C PRO A 149 8.84 9.27 9.97
N ASN A 150 8.39 9.98 8.92
CA ASN A 150 7.89 11.36 8.97
C ASN A 150 8.90 12.42 9.44
N GLY A 151 10.19 12.16 9.25
CA GLY A 151 11.23 13.10 9.66
C GLY A 151 11.34 13.23 11.18
N LEU A 152 11.07 12.16 11.91
CA LEU A 152 11.26 12.09 13.36
C LEU A 152 12.63 11.51 13.71
N GLY A 153 13.12 11.77 14.92
CA GLY A 153 14.34 11.20 15.49
C GLY A 153 14.08 10.66 16.90
N ARG A 154 14.62 9.47 17.21
CA ARG A 154 14.52 8.80 18.52
C ARG A 154 15.90 8.72 19.18
N LEU A 155 15.93 8.63 20.51
CA LEU A 155 17.15 8.27 21.22
C LEU A 155 17.51 6.82 20.92
N GLY A 156 18.81 6.55 20.83
CA GLY A 156 19.34 5.21 20.64
C GLY A 156 20.52 4.95 21.58
N PHE A 157 20.49 3.82 22.27
CA PHE A 157 21.62 3.26 23.02
C PHE A 157 22.12 2.01 22.29
N LEU A 158 23.43 1.80 22.26
CA LEU A 158 24.04 0.58 21.76
C LEU A 158 25.28 0.23 22.57
N PHE A 159 25.36 -1.01 23.00
CA PHE A 159 26.56 -1.63 23.55
C PHE A 159 26.61 -3.12 23.18
N THR A 160 27.79 -3.71 23.33
CA THR A 160 28.00 -5.15 23.28
C THR A 160 28.29 -5.70 24.66
N SER A 161 27.77 -6.89 24.95
CA SER A 161 28.11 -7.66 26.16
C SER A 161 28.93 -8.90 25.82
N VAL A 162 29.60 -9.46 26.82
CA VAL A 162 30.33 -10.72 26.70
C VAL A 162 29.55 -11.80 27.45
N ALA A 163 28.95 -12.72 26.71
CA ALA A 163 28.24 -13.86 27.29
C ALA A 163 29.19 -14.80 28.04
N PRO A 164 28.69 -15.65 28.96
CA PRO A 164 29.53 -16.61 29.70
C PRO A 164 30.33 -17.57 28.82
N ASP A 165 29.86 -17.83 27.59
CA ASP A 165 30.55 -18.68 26.59
C ASP A 165 31.60 -17.90 25.76
N GLY A 166 31.81 -16.62 26.06
CA GLY A 166 32.76 -15.73 25.39
C GLY A 166 32.24 -15.09 24.11
N LYS A 167 30.98 -15.34 23.71
CA LYS A 167 30.40 -14.69 22.52
C LYS A 167 29.96 -13.26 22.83
N LEU A 168 29.99 -12.42 21.80
CA LEU A 168 29.48 -11.05 21.87
C LEU A 168 28.00 -11.02 21.53
N HIS A 169 27.21 -10.33 22.36
CA HIS A 169 25.80 -10.03 22.08
C HIS A 169 25.62 -8.52 21.94
N TRP A 170 24.73 -8.10 21.05
CA TRP A 170 24.44 -6.71 20.72
C TRP A 170 23.13 -6.27 21.34
N HIS A 171 23.21 -5.23 22.17
CA HIS A 171 22.05 -4.72 22.89
C HIS A 171 21.76 -3.32 22.40
N ARG A 172 20.65 -3.17 21.69
CA ARG A 172 20.19 -1.89 21.19
C ARG A 172 18.86 -1.52 21.82
N TRP A 173 18.78 -0.31 22.31
CA TRP A 173 17.56 0.28 22.85
C TRP A 173 17.22 1.55 22.09
N ASN A 174 15.95 1.73 21.71
CA ASN A 174 15.47 2.95 21.08
C ASN A 174 14.27 3.50 21.86
N SER A 175 14.22 4.82 22.07
CA SER A 175 13.11 5.45 22.80
C SER A 175 11.77 5.35 22.05
N GLU A 176 10.68 5.29 22.80
CA GLU A 176 9.32 5.45 22.26
C GLU A 176 9.06 6.90 21.84
N ALA A 177 9.45 7.86 22.69
CA ALA A 177 9.38 9.27 22.35
C ALA A 177 10.37 9.62 21.24
N ALA A 178 10.00 10.63 20.47
CA ALA A 178 10.79 11.18 19.39
C ALA A 178 10.71 12.72 19.39
N PHE A 179 11.46 13.36 18.52
CA PHE A 179 11.30 14.77 18.17
C PHE A 179 11.36 14.93 16.65
N LYS A 180 10.88 16.05 16.13
CA LYS A 180 10.95 16.34 14.69
C LYS A 180 12.37 16.74 14.32
N ILE A 181 12.96 16.15 13.28
CA ILE A 181 14.26 16.57 12.76
C ILE A 181 14.13 17.98 12.15
N ALA A 182 15.20 18.79 12.20
CA ALA A 182 15.20 20.19 11.77
C ALA A 182 14.19 21.10 12.51
N SER A 183 13.88 20.80 13.78
CA SER A 183 12.96 21.56 14.66
C SER A 183 13.64 22.59 15.57
N GLY A 184 14.98 22.62 15.61
CA GLY A 184 15.73 23.45 16.55
C GLY A 184 16.57 22.62 17.52
N TRP A 185 16.87 23.23 18.67
CA TRP A 185 17.67 22.61 19.74
C TRP A 185 16.83 21.70 20.61
N HIS A 186 17.41 20.57 20.99
CA HIS A 186 16.86 19.59 21.92
C HIS A 186 17.90 19.19 22.96
N HIS A 187 17.46 19.03 24.20
CA HIS A 187 18.26 18.36 25.22
C HIS A 187 17.93 16.87 25.19
N VAL A 188 18.94 16.03 25.09
CA VAL A 188 18.77 14.58 25.03
C VAL A 188 19.61 13.91 26.10
N ALA A 189 19.03 12.93 26.78
CA ALA A 189 19.75 12.15 27.77
C ALA A 189 19.31 10.69 27.80
N LEU A 190 20.19 9.81 28.24
CA LEU A 190 19.86 8.45 28.63
C LEU A 190 20.62 8.06 29.89
N ALA A 191 20.05 7.17 30.69
CA ALA A 191 20.66 6.65 31.89
C ALA A 191 20.43 5.14 32.01
N TYR A 192 21.45 4.44 32.44
CA TYR A 192 21.45 2.98 32.52
C TYR A 192 22.36 2.50 33.64
N GLU A 193 21.98 1.43 34.33
CA GLU A 193 22.87 0.69 35.23
C GLU A 193 23.19 -0.66 34.58
N PHE A 194 24.47 -0.89 34.26
CA PHE A 194 24.88 -2.11 33.57
C PHE A 194 24.54 -3.36 34.40
N GLY A 195 24.00 -4.37 33.74
CA GLY A 195 23.51 -5.59 34.38
C GLY A 195 22.07 -5.51 34.89
N LYS A 196 21.41 -4.34 34.81
CA LYS A 196 20.01 -4.13 35.24
C LYS A 196 19.19 -3.49 34.13
N SER A 197 18.82 -4.29 33.13
CA SER A 197 18.10 -3.85 31.92
C SER A 197 16.86 -2.96 32.16
N GLU A 198 16.13 -3.21 33.24
CA GLU A 198 14.94 -2.48 33.67
C GLU A 198 15.22 -1.03 34.11
N THR A 199 16.50 -0.68 34.29
CA THR A 199 16.92 0.66 34.70
C THR A 199 17.08 1.63 33.53
N MET A 200 17.06 1.14 32.29
CA MET A 200 17.22 1.98 31.09
C MET A 200 16.11 3.03 31.02
N ARG A 201 16.52 4.30 30.87
CA ARG A 201 15.60 5.43 30.81
C ARG A 201 16.16 6.50 29.86
N GLY A 202 15.32 7.09 29.03
CA GLY A 202 15.67 8.20 28.15
C GLY A 202 14.91 9.47 28.48
N TRP A 203 15.41 10.62 28.02
CA TRP A 203 14.73 11.91 28.09
C TRP A 203 14.99 12.73 26.84
N ILE A 204 13.92 13.38 26.34
CA ILE A 204 13.98 14.36 25.27
C ILE A 204 13.34 15.63 25.84
N ASP A 205 14.05 16.76 25.80
CA ASP A 205 13.59 18.04 26.34
C ASP A 205 13.09 17.92 27.79
N GLY A 206 13.82 17.18 28.62
CA GLY A 206 13.47 16.92 30.02
C GLY A 206 12.29 15.97 30.25
N LEU A 207 11.52 15.59 29.22
CA LEU A 207 10.42 14.64 29.34
C LEU A 207 10.93 13.20 29.30
N PRO A 208 10.58 12.36 30.29
CA PRO A 208 11.01 10.98 30.32
C PRO A 208 10.35 10.13 29.24
N THR A 209 11.07 9.12 28.76
CA THR A 209 10.58 8.12 27.82
C THR A 209 11.12 6.73 28.15
N GLU A 210 10.24 5.74 28.01
CA GLU A 210 10.61 4.34 27.88
C GLU A 210 11.12 4.06 26.46
N GLY A 211 11.46 2.80 26.19
CA GLY A 211 11.94 2.36 24.88
C GLY A 211 11.96 0.85 24.74
N ILE A 212 12.29 0.41 23.53
CA ILE A 212 12.24 -0.99 23.14
C ILE A 212 13.66 -1.50 22.94
N TRP A 213 13.97 -2.64 23.56
CA TRP A 213 15.18 -3.42 23.29
C TRP A 213 14.99 -4.29 22.06
N ASP A 214 15.99 -4.33 21.16
CA ASP A 214 16.03 -5.21 20.00
C ASP A 214 17.45 -5.80 19.78
N VAL A 215 17.66 -6.47 18.65
CA VAL A 215 18.84 -7.30 18.34
C VAL A 215 18.94 -8.51 19.26
N ASP A 216 19.71 -8.46 20.35
CA ASP A 216 19.79 -9.54 21.34
C ASP A 216 19.00 -9.22 22.64
N GLY A 217 18.24 -8.13 22.64
CA GLY A 217 17.31 -7.79 23.73
C GLY A 217 17.99 -7.26 25.00
N PRO A 218 17.26 -7.18 26.13
CA PRO A 218 17.81 -6.78 27.42
C PRO A 218 18.78 -7.84 27.97
N THR A 219 19.82 -7.43 28.71
CA THR A 219 20.82 -8.34 29.28
C THR A 219 21.21 -8.01 30.72
N THR A 220 21.72 -9.02 31.41
CA THR A 220 22.43 -8.90 32.70
C THR A 220 23.95 -9.14 32.56
N ASP A 221 24.42 -9.51 31.36
CA ASP A 221 25.82 -9.80 31.09
C ASP A 221 26.68 -8.52 31.09
N PRO A 222 27.95 -8.62 31.50
CA PRO A 222 28.84 -7.45 31.55
C PRO A 222 29.07 -6.88 30.15
N PRO A 223 29.13 -5.54 30.00
CA PRO A 223 29.49 -4.92 28.74
C PRO A 223 30.94 -5.26 28.34
N VAL A 224 31.25 -5.11 27.06
CA VAL A 224 32.63 -5.03 26.59
C VAL A 224 33.28 -3.79 27.19
N VAL A 225 34.45 -3.97 27.78
CA VAL A 225 35.28 -2.91 28.35
C VAL A 225 36.68 -3.02 27.76
N ASP A 226 37.12 -1.96 27.08
CA ASP A 226 38.47 -1.83 26.54
C ASP A 226 38.93 -0.37 26.50
N ASP A 227 40.19 -0.15 26.10
CA ASP A 227 40.81 1.19 26.07
C ASP A 227 40.63 1.91 24.72
N ASP A 228 39.57 1.60 23.96
CA ASP A 228 39.29 2.30 22.70
C ASP A 228 38.84 3.75 22.97
N ASP A 229 39.04 4.63 21.99
CA ASP A 229 38.84 6.07 22.17
C ASP A 229 37.35 6.43 22.32
N VAL A 230 37.10 7.58 22.96
CA VAL A 230 35.77 8.21 22.99
C VAL A 230 35.65 9.15 21.81
N TRP A 231 34.61 8.99 21.00
CA TRP A 231 34.33 9.86 19.86
C TRP A 231 33.04 10.65 20.10
N ILE A 232 33.05 11.94 19.77
CA ILE A 232 31.86 12.79 19.67
C ILE A 232 31.57 13.02 18.19
N GLY A 233 30.37 12.64 17.73
CA GLY A 233 29.87 12.96 16.39
C GLY A 233 29.96 11.84 15.34
N SER A 234 30.65 10.73 15.59
CA SER A 234 30.73 9.61 14.64
C SER A 234 31.20 8.31 15.30
N SER A 235 31.15 7.22 14.55
CA SER A 235 31.74 5.92 14.88
C SER A 235 32.25 5.24 13.59
N MET A 236 32.70 3.99 13.65
CA MET A 236 32.99 3.10 12.51
C MET A 236 33.95 3.70 11.46
N ASN A 237 35.15 4.10 11.87
CA ASN A 237 36.13 4.78 11.02
C ASN A 237 35.61 6.03 10.27
N GLY A 238 34.64 6.75 10.85
CA GLY A 238 34.06 7.94 10.21
C GLY A 238 33.01 7.61 9.15
N SER A 239 32.27 6.50 9.31
CA SER A 239 31.22 6.10 8.38
C SER A 239 30.16 7.21 8.21
N ALA A 240 29.92 7.62 6.96
CA ALA A 240 28.95 8.67 6.63
C ALA A 240 27.52 8.34 7.13
N THR A 241 27.13 7.06 7.11
CA THR A 241 25.80 6.61 7.55
C THR A 241 25.65 6.54 9.07
N ASN A 242 26.72 6.78 9.83
CA ASN A 242 26.75 6.79 11.30
C ASN A 242 27.20 8.15 11.88
N SER A 243 27.55 9.11 11.02
CA SER A 243 28.04 10.42 11.42
C SER A 243 26.89 11.37 11.72
N PHE A 244 27.04 12.16 12.78
CA PHE A 244 26.11 13.22 13.14
C PHE A 244 26.26 14.40 12.17
N GLN A 245 25.11 14.91 11.71
CA GLN A 245 25.02 16.07 10.86
C GLN A 245 24.08 17.10 11.50
N GLY A 246 24.66 18.22 11.94
CA GLY A 246 23.95 19.25 12.69
C GLY A 246 24.87 19.93 13.70
N LEU A 247 24.28 20.53 14.73
CA LEU A 247 25.01 21.17 15.82
C LEU A 247 24.96 20.34 17.10
N ILE A 248 26.08 20.30 17.82
CA ILE A 248 26.20 19.72 19.16
C ILE A 248 26.73 20.80 20.10
N ASP A 249 26.11 20.87 21.27
CA ASP A 249 26.62 21.60 22.41
C ASP A 249 26.56 20.71 23.66
N MET A 250 27.34 21.03 24.71
CA MET A 250 27.43 20.36 26.00
C MET A 250 27.28 18.84 25.92
N VAL A 251 28.37 18.09 25.87
CA VAL A 251 28.31 16.62 25.97
C VAL A 251 28.82 16.20 27.33
N ALA A 252 28.04 15.42 28.08
CA ALA A 252 28.44 14.95 29.41
C ALA A 252 28.27 13.44 29.59
N ILE A 253 29.23 12.86 30.32
CA ILE A 253 29.27 11.47 30.76
C ILE A 253 29.34 11.48 32.29
N HIS A 254 28.33 10.93 32.94
CA HIS A 254 28.26 10.81 34.39
C HIS A 254 28.39 9.35 34.81
N ARG A 255 29.25 9.07 35.80
CA ARG A 255 29.26 7.78 36.50
C ARG A 255 28.18 7.70 37.58
N LYS A 256 26.95 8.05 37.20
CA LYS A 256 25.75 8.00 38.03
C LYS A 256 24.55 7.82 37.11
N ARG A 257 23.57 7.02 37.53
CA ARG A 257 22.24 6.97 36.91
C ARG A 257 21.38 8.10 37.46
N PHE A 258 21.00 9.07 36.63
CA PHE A 258 20.11 10.16 37.04
C PHE A 258 18.64 9.72 37.10
N THR A 259 17.88 10.44 37.93
CA THR A 259 16.42 10.32 38.07
C THR A 259 15.70 11.31 37.17
N ASP A 260 14.40 11.08 36.93
CA ASP A 260 13.55 12.01 36.17
C ASP A 260 13.60 13.45 36.74
N GLN A 261 13.65 13.58 38.07
CA GLN A 261 13.72 14.89 38.73
C GLN A 261 15.06 15.60 38.52
N GLU A 262 16.16 14.86 38.37
CA GLU A 262 17.49 15.43 38.10
C GLU A 262 17.60 15.91 36.66
N ILE A 263 17.05 15.17 35.70
CA ILE A 263 17.03 15.58 34.29
C ILE A 263 16.05 16.73 34.03
N ALA A 264 14.86 16.72 34.65
CA ALA A 264 13.88 17.80 34.50
C ALA A 264 14.43 19.18 34.91
N LYS A 265 15.38 19.24 35.85
CA LYS A 265 16.04 20.49 36.27
C LYS A 265 17.08 21.03 35.28
N ARG A 266 17.46 20.22 34.28
CA ARG A 266 18.50 20.55 33.28
C ARG A 266 17.93 21.09 31.97
N PHE A 267 16.61 21.12 31.85
CA PHE A 267 15.92 21.61 30.67
C PHE A 267 14.87 22.66 31.02
N SER A 268 14.91 23.77 30.29
CA SER A 268 13.90 24.82 30.34
C SER A 268 13.83 25.47 28.96
N ARG A 269 12.63 25.45 28.37
CA ARG A 269 12.34 26.06 27.07
C ARG A 269 11.07 26.89 27.18
N LYS A 270 11.10 28.10 26.62
CA LYS A 270 10.01 29.08 26.70
C LYS A 270 8.63 28.50 26.33
N ASP A 271 8.57 27.72 25.27
CA ASP A 271 7.34 27.14 24.74
C ASP A 271 7.12 25.68 25.18
N GLY A 272 7.85 25.24 26.21
CA GLY A 272 7.84 23.88 26.73
C GLY A 272 8.59 22.87 25.85
N PRO A 273 8.66 21.60 26.29
CA PRO A 273 9.29 20.50 25.56
C PRO A 273 8.68 20.29 24.18
N GLN A 274 9.51 20.04 23.16
CA GLN A 274 9.07 19.74 21.81
C GLN A 274 9.23 18.24 21.52
N VAL A 275 8.37 17.44 22.16
CA VAL A 275 8.45 15.98 22.14
C VAL A 275 7.23 15.39 21.46
N VAL A 276 7.47 14.40 20.60
CA VAL A 276 6.45 13.54 19.99
C VAL A 276 6.38 12.27 20.82
N LEU A 277 5.32 12.13 21.60
CA LEU A 277 5.07 10.93 22.40
C LEU A 277 4.40 9.84 21.54
N ALA A 278 4.69 8.58 21.87
CA ALA A 278 3.81 7.49 21.48
C ALA A 278 2.39 7.80 21.97
N THR A 279 1.36 7.53 21.17
CA THR A 279 -0.03 7.84 21.57
C THR A 279 -0.33 7.22 22.92
N ASN A 280 -0.89 8.02 23.83
CA ASN A 280 -1.35 7.51 25.11
C ASN A 280 -2.32 6.33 24.90
N LYS A 281 -2.26 5.36 25.82
CA LYS A 281 -3.30 4.35 25.99
C LYS A 281 -4.53 4.96 26.68
N GLU A 282 -5.04 6.04 26.12
CA GLU A 282 -6.27 6.70 26.55
C GLU A 282 -7.32 6.58 25.44
N MET A 283 -8.58 6.49 25.85
CA MET A 283 -9.69 6.44 24.91
C MET A 283 -9.74 7.75 24.12
N PRO A 284 -9.83 7.70 22.77
CA PRO A 284 -9.89 8.91 21.96
C PRO A 284 -11.14 9.74 22.30
N ASP A 285 -10.95 11.05 22.43
CA ASP A 285 -12.06 11.99 22.54
C ASP A 285 -12.60 12.32 21.14
N LEU A 286 -13.82 11.87 20.87
CA LEU A 286 -14.53 12.14 19.62
C LEU A 286 -15.59 13.25 19.78
N GLY A 287 -15.60 13.91 20.94
CA GLY A 287 -16.61 14.90 21.29
C GLY A 287 -18.02 14.33 21.37
N GLU A 288 -18.98 15.19 21.05
CA GLU A 288 -20.39 14.81 20.90
C GLU A 288 -20.58 13.98 19.63
N ILE A 289 -21.24 12.84 19.79
CA ILE A 289 -21.59 11.93 18.68
C ILE A 289 -23.11 11.78 18.60
N GLU A 290 -23.62 11.41 17.44
CA GLU A 290 -25.04 11.25 17.18
C GLU A 290 -25.68 10.23 18.14
N ARG A 291 -26.81 10.62 18.75
CA ARG A 291 -27.58 9.71 19.61
C ARG A 291 -28.21 8.59 18.79
N ASP A 292 -28.30 7.41 19.39
CA ASP A 292 -28.95 6.23 18.82
C ASP A 292 -28.38 5.75 17.47
N ALA A 293 -27.14 6.16 17.14
CA ALA A 293 -26.38 5.69 15.98
C ALA A 293 -24.93 5.38 16.36
N VAL A 294 -24.32 4.45 15.63
CA VAL A 294 -22.88 4.21 15.62
C VAL A 294 -22.26 5.10 14.56
N LEU A 295 -21.46 6.06 15.01
CA LEU A 295 -20.60 6.86 14.15
C LEU A 295 -19.46 5.98 13.64
N VAL A 296 -19.23 5.99 12.32
CA VAL A 296 -18.07 5.34 11.69
C VAL A 296 -17.26 6.41 10.96
N GLN A 297 -16.10 6.77 11.50
CA GLN A 297 -15.17 7.74 10.91
C GLN A 297 -14.04 7.04 10.15
N PHE A 298 -13.62 7.64 9.05
CA PHE A 298 -12.49 7.20 8.24
C PHE A 298 -11.47 8.34 8.14
N SER A 299 -10.19 8.06 8.34
CA SER A 299 -9.10 9.03 8.23
C SER A 299 -7.95 8.42 7.45
N GLU A 300 -7.64 9.00 6.30
CA GLU A 300 -6.60 8.53 5.38
C GLU A 300 -5.21 9.07 5.72
N GLY A 301 -4.18 8.37 5.24
CA GLY A 301 -2.81 8.86 5.32
C GLY A 301 -2.19 8.69 6.71
N LEU A 302 -2.54 7.62 7.42
CA LEU A 302 -1.74 7.21 8.57
C LEU A 302 -0.28 6.96 8.13
N PRO A 303 0.69 7.16 9.02
CA PRO A 303 2.08 6.91 8.66
C PRO A 303 2.55 5.47 8.81
N ALA A 304 1.83 4.65 9.58
CA ALA A 304 2.18 3.28 9.89
C ALA A 304 0.90 2.44 10.02
N TYR A 305 0.98 1.16 9.65
CA TYR A 305 -0.12 0.20 9.75
C TYR A 305 0.04 -0.77 10.93
N GLU A 306 1.26 -0.88 11.44
CA GLU A 306 1.72 -1.81 12.44
C GLU A 306 1.81 -1.22 13.85
N ARG A 307 1.49 0.07 14.00
CA ARG A 307 1.46 0.76 15.29
C ARG A 307 0.41 1.88 15.28
N TRP A 308 0.04 2.33 16.47
CA TRP A 308 -0.79 3.52 16.63
C TRP A 308 -0.04 4.81 16.24
N PRO A 309 -0.71 5.80 15.64
CA PRO A 309 -0.10 7.07 15.25
C PRO A 309 0.21 7.91 16.48
N ASN A 310 1.41 8.45 16.56
CA ASN A 310 1.82 9.36 17.64
C ASN A 310 0.93 10.61 17.67
N THR A 311 1.02 11.42 18.73
CA THR A 311 0.13 12.58 18.92
C THR A 311 0.13 13.57 17.74
N VAL A 312 1.26 13.74 17.05
CA VAL A 312 1.41 14.63 15.88
C VAL A 312 1.09 13.95 14.54
N GLU A 313 0.86 12.65 14.55
CA GLU A 313 0.63 11.82 13.37
C GLU A 313 -0.86 11.54 13.13
N MET A 314 -1.75 12.05 14.00
CA MET A 314 -3.18 11.81 13.89
C MET A 314 -3.74 12.46 12.60
N PRO A 315 -4.25 11.65 11.65
CA PRO A 315 -4.80 12.18 10.41
C PRO A 315 -6.15 12.86 10.67
N ALA A 316 -6.50 13.80 9.79
CA ALA A 316 -7.82 14.40 9.77
C ALA A 316 -8.86 13.40 9.24
N GLU A 317 -10.10 13.53 9.70
CA GLU A 317 -11.22 12.77 9.15
C GLU A 317 -11.43 13.12 7.68
N THR A 318 -11.51 12.10 6.83
CA THR A 318 -11.74 12.24 5.39
C THR A 318 -13.13 11.79 4.97
N ASP A 319 -13.81 10.99 5.79
CA ASP A 319 -15.18 10.57 5.54
C ASP A 319 -15.85 10.04 6.82
N ARG A 320 -17.19 9.99 6.82
CA ARG A 320 -17.98 9.37 7.88
C ARG A 320 -19.26 8.71 7.37
N LEU A 321 -19.80 7.80 8.15
CA LEU A 321 -21.18 7.28 8.01
C LEU A 321 -21.79 6.96 9.36
N LEU A 322 -23.11 6.77 9.37
CA LEU A 322 -23.86 6.28 10.51
C LEU A 322 -24.33 4.85 10.25
N SER A 323 -24.29 4.03 11.29
CA SER A 323 -24.77 2.64 11.31
C SER A 323 -25.61 2.41 12.56
N ASP A 324 -26.44 1.38 12.58
CA ASP A 324 -27.19 0.98 13.78
C ASP A 324 -26.36 0.09 14.71
N HIS A 325 -25.35 -0.59 14.16
CA HIS A 325 -24.59 -1.64 14.83
C HIS A 325 -23.09 -1.38 14.77
N PHE A 326 -22.35 -1.88 15.77
CA PHE A 326 -20.90 -2.05 15.70
C PHE A 326 -20.55 -3.22 14.78
N LEU A 327 -20.94 -3.06 13.52
CA LEU A 327 -20.76 -3.98 12.41
C LEU A 327 -20.35 -3.13 11.21
N LEU A 328 -19.35 -3.57 10.45
CA LEU A 328 -18.93 -2.92 9.22
C LEU A 328 -18.53 -4.00 8.20
N PRO A 329 -19.29 -4.21 7.11
CA PRO A 329 -18.99 -5.25 6.12
C PRO A 329 -17.78 -4.91 5.25
N ARG A 330 -17.64 -3.63 4.87
CA ARG A 330 -16.56 -3.11 4.04
C ARG A 330 -16.44 -1.60 4.15
N LEU A 331 -15.35 -1.07 3.59
CA LEU A 331 -15.20 0.36 3.36
C LEU A 331 -16.13 0.87 2.23
N PRO A 332 -16.62 2.12 2.32
CA PRO A 332 -17.19 2.83 1.16
C PRO A 332 -16.20 2.91 0.00
N ARG A 333 -16.68 3.07 -1.23
CA ARG A 333 -15.79 3.19 -2.40
C ARG A 333 -15.37 4.65 -2.63
N ARG A 334 -14.14 4.82 -3.13
CA ARG A 334 -13.65 6.12 -3.62
C ARG A 334 -13.81 6.20 -5.12
N TYR A 335 -13.96 7.41 -5.64
CA TYR A 335 -14.08 7.69 -7.07
C TYR A 335 -13.22 8.89 -7.46
N ASP A 336 -12.69 8.90 -8.69
CA ASP A 336 -12.05 10.08 -9.28
C ASP A 336 -13.08 11.01 -9.96
N ASP A 337 -12.62 12.08 -10.61
CA ASP A 337 -13.47 13.07 -11.27
C ASP A 337 -14.19 12.56 -12.55
N TRP A 338 -13.89 11.32 -12.96
CA TRP A 338 -14.60 10.60 -14.01
C TRP A 338 -15.65 9.61 -13.46
N GLY A 339 -15.74 9.47 -12.14
CA GLY A 339 -16.56 8.44 -11.49
C GLY A 339 -16.00 7.03 -11.65
N ILE A 340 -14.71 6.91 -11.96
CA ILE A 340 -14.01 5.63 -11.98
C ILE A 340 -13.59 5.31 -10.55
N ARG A 341 -13.71 4.03 -10.17
CA ARG A 341 -13.32 3.58 -8.82
C ARG A 341 -11.86 3.92 -8.57
N SER A 342 -11.59 4.61 -7.48
CA SER A 342 -10.25 4.91 -6.99
C SER A 342 -10.01 4.21 -5.65
N ALA A 343 -8.78 4.27 -5.15
CA ALA A 343 -8.40 3.65 -3.88
C ALA A 343 -8.41 4.66 -2.73
N TRP A 344 -8.74 4.17 -1.54
CA TRP A 344 -8.34 4.83 -0.29
C TRP A 344 -6.81 4.98 -0.24
N LYS A 345 -6.30 6.05 0.37
CA LYS A 345 -4.87 6.25 0.66
C LYS A 345 -4.52 5.50 1.95
N PRO A 346 -3.91 4.30 1.86
CA PRO A 346 -3.59 3.51 3.04
C PRO A 346 -2.36 4.06 3.78
N PRO A 347 -2.21 3.70 5.07
CA PRO A 347 -3.19 3.04 5.92
C PRO A 347 -4.34 3.99 6.31
N VAL A 348 -5.52 3.41 6.56
CA VAL A 348 -6.74 4.15 6.93
C VAL A 348 -7.05 3.87 8.40
N LEU A 349 -7.15 4.92 9.21
CA LEU A 349 -7.68 4.83 10.56
C LEU A 349 -9.21 4.82 10.49
N ILE A 350 -9.83 3.85 11.16
CA ILE A 350 -11.28 3.72 11.23
C ILE A 350 -11.68 3.76 12.70
N ARG A 351 -12.72 4.51 13.01
CA ARG A 351 -13.28 4.59 14.36
C ARG A 351 -14.77 4.32 14.34
N LEU A 352 -15.22 3.31 15.08
CA LEU A 352 -16.63 3.07 15.36
C LEU A 352 -16.91 3.55 16.78
N ALA A 353 -17.91 4.42 16.97
CA ALA A 353 -18.23 4.97 18.29
C ALA A 353 -19.72 5.17 18.51
N ALA A 354 -20.18 4.87 19.73
CA ALA A 354 -21.54 5.15 20.18
C ALA A 354 -21.58 5.24 21.71
N ASP A 355 -22.59 5.93 22.23
CA ASP A 355 -22.96 5.89 23.64
C ASP A 355 -24.02 4.79 23.85
N VAL A 356 -23.63 3.70 24.50
CA VAL A 356 -24.42 2.46 24.60
C VAL A 356 -24.86 2.19 26.03
N LYS A 357 -26.11 1.75 26.21
CA LYS A 357 -26.59 1.24 27.50
C LYS A 357 -26.09 -0.19 27.70
N LEU A 358 -25.08 -0.37 28.54
CA LEU A 358 -24.48 -1.67 28.81
C LEU A 358 -25.03 -2.29 30.11
N PRO A 359 -25.15 -3.63 30.20
CA PRO A 359 -25.51 -4.30 31.44
C PRO A 359 -24.47 -4.06 32.54
N THR A 360 -24.91 -3.94 33.79
CA THR A 360 -24.03 -3.73 34.94
C THR A 360 -23.30 -5.02 35.35
N GLY A 361 -22.18 -4.90 36.06
CA GLY A 361 -21.39 -6.04 36.55
C GLY A 361 -20.33 -6.50 35.55
N LYS A 362 -19.80 -7.70 35.75
CA LYS A 362 -18.80 -8.31 34.87
C LYS A 362 -19.38 -8.60 33.49
N GLN A 363 -18.89 -7.88 32.48
CA GLN A 363 -19.28 -8.06 31.08
C GLN A 363 -18.08 -8.51 30.26
N ARG A 364 -18.32 -9.45 29.34
CA ARG A 364 -17.32 -9.92 28.39
C ARG A 364 -17.69 -9.45 26.98
N PHE A 365 -16.69 -8.98 26.26
CA PHE A 365 -16.81 -8.47 24.91
C PHE A 365 -15.94 -9.27 23.95
N LEU A 366 -16.36 -9.29 22.70
CA LEU A 366 -15.67 -9.88 21.57
C LEU A 366 -15.41 -8.81 20.53
N ILE A 367 -14.20 -8.80 19.96
CA ILE A 367 -13.91 -8.04 18.73
C ILE A 367 -13.43 -8.99 17.63
N ARG A 368 -13.90 -8.72 16.41
CA ARG A 368 -13.40 -9.33 15.18
C ARG A 368 -12.88 -8.26 14.23
N THR A 369 -11.58 -8.30 13.94
CA THR A 369 -10.92 -7.39 12.99
C THR A 369 -9.75 -8.11 12.31
N ARG A 370 -9.30 -7.64 11.14
CA ARG A 370 -8.14 -8.24 10.44
C ARG A 370 -6.79 -7.79 10.99
N ALA A 371 -6.65 -6.49 11.21
CA ALA A 371 -5.38 -5.87 11.56
C ALA A 371 -5.46 -5.18 12.93
N LEU A 372 -4.51 -4.28 13.19
CA LEU A 372 -4.36 -3.57 14.46
C LEU A 372 -5.66 -2.87 14.84
N ALA A 373 -6.19 -3.20 16.02
CA ALA A 373 -7.42 -2.67 16.56
C ALA A 373 -7.38 -2.61 18.08
N ARG A 374 -8.14 -1.68 18.66
CA ARG A 374 -8.30 -1.55 20.11
C ARG A 374 -9.72 -1.12 20.47
N LEU A 375 -10.29 -1.80 21.45
CA LEU A 375 -11.61 -1.54 21.98
C LEU A 375 -11.53 -0.80 23.31
N TRP A 376 -12.22 0.32 23.39
CA TRP A 376 -12.39 1.13 24.58
C TRP A 376 -13.85 1.08 25.04
N ILE A 377 -14.05 0.91 26.34
CA ILE A 377 -15.37 0.99 26.98
C ILE A 377 -15.24 1.80 28.25
N ALA A 378 -16.06 2.86 28.39
CA ALA A 378 -16.08 3.72 29.57
C ALA A 378 -14.66 4.23 29.95
N GLY A 379 -13.88 4.63 28.95
CA GLY A 379 -12.52 5.16 29.13
C GLY A 379 -11.43 4.12 29.35
N LYS A 380 -11.76 2.82 29.43
CA LYS A 380 -10.80 1.74 29.66
C LYS A 380 -10.53 0.93 28.41
N LEU A 381 -9.28 0.54 28.21
CA LEU A 381 -8.85 -0.38 27.17
C LEU A 381 -9.27 -1.81 27.52
N ILE A 382 -10.08 -2.44 26.67
CA ILE A 382 -10.73 -3.73 26.96
C ILE A 382 -10.11 -4.89 26.19
N ALA A 383 -9.78 -4.66 24.92
CA ALA A 383 -9.21 -5.66 24.03
C ALA A 383 -8.34 -4.99 22.98
N GLU A 384 -7.28 -5.67 22.55
CA GLU A 384 -6.39 -5.24 21.47
C GLU A 384 -6.10 -6.43 20.55
N THR A 385 -6.08 -6.17 19.24
CA THR A 385 -5.54 -7.10 18.25
C THR A 385 -4.12 -6.68 17.87
N LYS A 386 -3.39 -7.59 17.24
CA LYS A 386 -2.05 -7.31 16.71
C LYS A 386 -2.12 -6.74 15.30
N PRO A 387 -1.06 -6.08 14.80
CA PRO A 387 -0.91 -5.86 13.37
C PRO A 387 -1.13 -7.15 12.58
N ALA A 388 -1.67 -7.04 11.36
CA ALA A 388 -1.80 -8.21 10.51
C ALA A 388 -0.40 -8.76 10.17
N ASP A 389 -0.16 -10.01 10.58
CA ASP A 389 1.18 -10.61 10.68
C ASP A 389 1.53 -11.53 9.50
N ALA A 390 0.74 -11.49 8.41
CA ALA A 390 0.87 -12.47 7.34
C ALA A 390 1.51 -11.87 6.07
N SER A 391 2.69 -12.38 5.71
CA SER A 391 3.00 -12.59 4.30
C SER A 391 1.88 -13.43 3.69
N SER A 392 1.28 -12.99 2.59
CA SER A 392 0.25 -13.78 1.91
C SER A 392 0.77 -15.20 1.68
N PRO A 393 -0.01 -16.24 2.02
CA PRO A 393 0.40 -17.60 1.76
C PRO A 393 0.72 -17.74 0.27
N ASN A 394 1.87 -18.30 -0.04
CA ASN A 394 2.13 -18.72 -1.41
C ASN A 394 1.34 -20.01 -1.64
N GLY A 395 0.90 -20.32 -2.86
CA GLY A 395 0.02 -21.46 -3.14
C GLY A 395 0.54 -22.85 -2.76
N HIS A 396 1.66 -22.94 -2.03
CA HIS A 396 2.20 -24.16 -1.42
C HIS A 396 1.90 -24.28 0.08
N ASP A 397 1.36 -23.24 0.72
CA ASP A 397 0.96 -23.29 2.11
C ASP A 397 -0.32 -24.15 2.30
N LEU A 398 -0.42 -24.82 3.45
CA LEU A 398 -1.60 -25.63 3.77
C LEU A 398 -2.85 -24.73 3.82
N VAL A 399 -3.95 -25.23 3.25
CA VAL A 399 -5.26 -24.57 3.36
C VAL A 399 -5.58 -24.34 4.83
N THR A 400 -5.79 -23.08 5.22
CA THR A 400 -6.13 -22.76 6.59
C THR A 400 -7.50 -23.37 6.92
N PRO A 401 -7.63 -24.17 7.99
CA PRO A 401 -8.91 -24.75 8.36
C PRO A 401 -9.89 -23.65 8.74
N LEU A 402 -11.19 -23.95 8.60
CA LEU A 402 -12.25 -23.08 9.12
C LEU A 402 -12.05 -22.90 10.62
N ALA A 403 -12.22 -21.66 11.09
CA ALA A 403 -12.12 -21.37 12.51
C ALA A 403 -13.26 -22.04 13.28
N GLU A 404 -12.99 -22.45 14.52
CA GLU A 404 -14.04 -22.90 15.43
C GLU A 404 -14.80 -21.67 15.96
N PRO A 405 -16.14 -21.71 16.02
CA PRO A 405 -16.92 -20.62 16.57
C PRO A 405 -16.75 -20.57 18.11
N PRO A 406 -16.89 -19.38 18.73
CA PRO A 406 -16.69 -19.23 20.17
C PRO A 406 -17.72 -19.98 21.02
N HIS A 407 -18.91 -20.24 20.46
CA HIS A 407 -19.90 -21.17 20.99
C HIS A 407 -20.59 -21.91 19.83
N PRO A 408 -21.18 -23.10 20.08
CA PRO A 408 -21.94 -23.84 19.08
C PRO A 408 -23.06 -22.98 18.44
N GLY A 409 -23.13 -22.98 17.11
CA GLY A 409 -24.16 -22.26 16.35
C GLY A 409 -23.89 -20.77 16.13
N LEU A 410 -22.78 -20.22 16.65
CA LEU A 410 -22.37 -18.85 16.34
C LEU A 410 -21.66 -18.79 14.98
N ARG A 411 -21.79 -17.62 14.33
CA ARG A 411 -21.11 -17.28 13.09
C ARG A 411 -19.60 -17.41 13.28
N VAL A 412 -18.93 -18.09 12.37
CA VAL A 412 -17.47 -18.27 12.36
C VAL A 412 -16.79 -16.96 11.95
N LYS A 413 -15.59 -16.68 12.47
CA LYS A 413 -14.81 -15.52 12.03
C LYS A 413 -14.26 -15.73 10.61
N ASP A 414 -14.16 -14.65 9.85
CA ASP A 414 -13.57 -14.70 8.51
C ASP A 414 -12.08 -15.06 8.51
N TYR A 415 -11.61 -15.48 7.35
CA TYR A 415 -10.20 -15.75 7.12
C TYR A 415 -9.33 -14.51 7.45
N HIS A 416 -8.21 -14.72 8.14
CA HIS A 416 -7.34 -13.67 8.70
C HIS A 416 -7.97 -12.70 9.72
N HIS A 417 -9.21 -12.92 10.18
CA HIS A 417 -9.72 -12.19 11.33
C HIS A 417 -9.08 -12.69 12.62
N GLN A 418 -8.65 -11.74 13.44
CA GLN A 418 -8.36 -11.95 14.83
C GLN A 418 -9.66 -11.89 15.61
N GLU A 419 -9.82 -12.82 16.54
CA GLU A 419 -10.95 -12.87 17.45
C GLU A 419 -10.38 -12.73 18.87
N VAL A 420 -10.65 -11.60 19.51
CA VAL A 420 -10.09 -11.25 20.82
C VAL A 420 -11.21 -10.93 21.80
N PHE A 421 -11.07 -11.43 23.01
CA PHE A 421 -12.01 -11.20 24.10
C PHE A 421 -11.44 -10.20 25.10
N GLY A 422 -12.32 -9.37 25.65
CA GLY A 422 -12.00 -8.47 26.75
C GLY A 422 -13.07 -8.53 27.83
N THR A 423 -12.74 -8.09 29.03
CA THR A 423 -13.67 -8.09 30.16
C THR A 423 -13.57 -6.79 30.93
N ILE A 424 -14.72 -6.26 31.35
CA ILE A 424 -14.81 -5.08 32.21
C ILE A 424 -15.85 -5.31 33.30
N GLU A 425 -15.55 -4.83 34.50
CA GLU A 425 -16.54 -4.69 35.56
C GLU A 425 -17.21 -3.31 35.40
N LEU A 426 -18.47 -3.30 34.99
CA LEU A 426 -19.25 -2.07 34.81
C LEU A 426 -19.97 -1.69 36.11
N PRO A 427 -19.87 -0.44 36.57
CA PRO A 427 -20.52 -0.01 37.79
C PRO A 427 -22.04 -0.07 37.65
N LYS A 428 -22.75 -0.12 38.79
CA LYS A 428 -24.20 0.12 38.83
C LYS A 428 -24.48 1.59 38.50
N SER A 429 -24.58 1.89 37.22
CA SER A 429 -24.83 3.20 36.65
C SER A 429 -26.03 3.11 35.71
N GLU A 430 -26.97 4.04 35.80
CA GLU A 430 -28.10 4.14 34.86
C GLU A 430 -27.72 4.84 33.53
N GLY A 431 -26.51 5.40 33.44
CA GLY A 431 -26.03 6.18 32.30
C GLY A 431 -25.49 5.34 31.14
N LEU A 432 -25.41 5.96 29.97
CA LEU A 432 -24.76 5.41 28.78
C LEU A 432 -23.24 5.32 28.99
N SER A 433 -22.62 4.31 28.39
CA SER A 433 -21.16 4.15 28.34
C SER A 433 -20.68 4.39 26.91
N ARG A 434 -19.67 5.26 26.76
CA ARG A 434 -18.97 5.44 25.49
C ARG A 434 -18.23 4.14 25.15
N VAL A 435 -18.51 3.62 23.96
CA VAL A 435 -17.80 2.49 23.34
C VAL A 435 -17.09 3.04 22.10
N VAL A 436 -15.78 2.78 21.99
CA VAL A 436 -14.98 3.16 20.81
C VAL A 436 -14.14 1.99 20.35
N LEU A 437 -14.31 1.57 19.10
CA LEU A 437 -13.37 0.68 18.42
C LEU A 437 -12.52 1.52 17.47
N GLU A 438 -11.20 1.51 17.66
CA GLU A 438 -10.26 2.00 16.65
C GLU A 438 -9.66 0.80 15.92
N LEU A 439 -9.49 0.89 14.60
CA LEU A 439 -8.77 -0.10 13.80
C LEU A 439 -8.05 0.54 12.62
N VAL A 440 -7.01 -0.13 12.12
CA VAL A 440 -6.26 0.27 10.94
C VAL A 440 -6.55 -0.69 9.79
N ALA A 441 -6.80 -0.16 8.60
CA ALA A 441 -6.98 -0.94 7.37
C ALA A 441 -5.97 -0.55 6.29
N GLY A 442 -5.43 -1.54 5.59
CA GLY A 442 -4.40 -1.35 4.56
C GLY A 442 -3.01 -1.07 5.14
N GLY A 443 -2.00 -1.19 4.29
CA GLY A 443 -0.60 -1.09 4.69
C GLY A 443 0.33 -1.69 3.66
N LYS A 444 1.61 -1.81 4.00
CA LYS A 444 2.58 -2.45 3.10
C LYS A 444 2.18 -3.91 2.89
N ASN A 445 1.95 -4.30 1.63
CA ASN A 445 1.46 -5.62 1.22
C ASN A 445 0.10 -6.02 1.81
N GLN A 446 -0.70 -5.06 2.29
CA GLN A 446 -2.03 -5.30 2.83
C GLN A 446 -3.07 -4.52 2.03
N ARG A 447 -4.12 -5.22 1.58
CA ARG A 447 -5.27 -4.58 0.94
C ARG A 447 -5.93 -3.63 1.94
N THR A 448 -6.41 -2.49 1.44
CA THR A 448 -7.21 -1.54 2.22
C THR A 448 -8.63 -2.06 2.38
N GLU A 449 -8.76 -3.12 3.18
CA GLU A 449 -10.00 -3.81 3.46
C GLU A 449 -10.11 -4.15 4.95
N THR A 450 -11.34 -4.21 5.45
CA THR A 450 -11.63 -4.47 6.86
C THR A 450 -12.04 -5.91 7.13
N GLY A 451 -12.57 -6.60 6.09
CA GLY A 451 -13.48 -7.73 6.27
C GLY A 451 -14.72 -7.35 7.11
N GLU A 452 -15.43 -8.34 7.64
CA GLU A 452 -16.56 -8.14 8.56
C GLU A 452 -16.08 -7.75 9.97
N VAL A 453 -16.00 -6.45 10.23
CA VAL A 453 -15.63 -5.93 11.56
C VAL A 453 -16.83 -6.02 12.46
N CYS A 454 -16.68 -6.57 13.67
CA CYS A 454 -17.74 -6.54 14.67
C CYS A 454 -17.25 -6.36 16.11
N VAL A 455 -18.09 -5.73 16.94
CA VAL A 455 -17.99 -5.73 18.40
C VAL A 455 -19.25 -6.36 18.96
N ALA A 456 -19.12 -7.38 19.79
CA ALA A 456 -20.24 -8.08 20.41
C ALA A 456 -20.07 -8.21 21.92
N ILE A 457 -21.18 -8.30 22.64
CA ILE A 457 -21.25 -8.55 24.07
C ILE A 457 -21.78 -9.96 24.34
N GLU A 458 -21.20 -10.66 25.31
CA GLU A 458 -21.64 -11.99 25.75
C GLU A 458 -23.04 -11.90 26.36
N THR A 459 -23.90 -12.87 26.07
CA THR A 459 -25.23 -12.94 26.66
C THR A 459 -25.15 -13.32 28.15
N ALA A 460 -26.18 -12.97 28.93
CA ALA A 460 -26.17 -13.18 30.38
C ALA A 460 -26.04 -14.65 30.80
N ASP A 461 -26.40 -15.61 29.93
CA ASP A 461 -26.23 -17.05 30.15
C ASP A 461 -24.82 -17.55 29.81
N GLY A 462 -23.95 -16.72 29.22
CA GLY A 462 -22.60 -17.07 28.80
C GLY A 462 -22.53 -18.06 27.64
N GLN A 463 -23.61 -18.20 26.85
CA GLN A 463 -23.70 -19.19 25.77
C GLN A 463 -23.67 -18.58 24.36
N SER A 464 -23.74 -17.26 24.25
CA SER A 464 -23.85 -16.57 22.97
C SER A 464 -23.21 -15.18 23.02
N PHE A 465 -23.13 -14.54 21.87
CA PHE A 465 -22.73 -13.15 21.72
C PHE A 465 -23.78 -12.41 20.89
N SER A 466 -24.04 -11.14 21.23
CA SER A 466 -24.87 -10.23 20.43
C SER A 466 -24.06 -9.02 20.01
N ILE A 467 -24.13 -8.67 18.71
CA ILE A 467 -23.47 -7.49 18.16
C ILE A 467 -24.03 -6.25 18.86
N LEU A 468 -23.13 -5.39 19.34
CA LEU A 468 -23.52 -4.14 19.99
C LEU A 468 -24.24 -3.22 19.02
N SER A 469 -25.28 -2.56 19.51
CA SER A 469 -26.06 -1.58 18.77
C SER A 469 -26.12 -0.26 19.51
N ALA A 470 -26.33 0.82 18.75
CA ALA A 470 -26.62 2.12 19.34
C ALA A 470 -28.12 2.23 19.65
N GLY A 471 -28.46 2.93 20.75
CA GLY A 471 -29.84 3.13 21.16
C GLY A 471 -30.58 1.84 21.55
N ALA A 472 -31.91 1.86 21.47
CA ALA A 472 -32.78 0.75 21.88
C ALA A 472 -33.11 -0.23 20.73
N LYS A 473 -32.10 -0.62 19.93
CA LYS A 473 -32.29 -1.57 18.82
C LYS A 473 -32.46 -3.00 19.35
N PRO A 474 -33.16 -3.90 18.63
CA PRO A 474 -33.22 -5.31 18.98
C PRO A 474 -31.81 -5.91 19.10
N ALA A 475 -31.65 -6.88 20.01
CA ALA A 475 -30.43 -7.66 20.08
C ALA A 475 -30.18 -8.35 18.74
N LEU A 476 -28.93 -8.33 18.28
CA LEU A 476 -28.49 -8.97 17.05
C LEU A 476 -27.56 -10.13 17.40
N PRO A 477 -28.09 -11.36 17.60
CA PRO A 477 -27.25 -12.52 17.90
C PRO A 477 -26.18 -12.73 16.82
N LEU A 478 -24.97 -13.13 17.22
CA LEU A 478 -23.86 -13.41 16.31
C LEU A 478 -24.04 -14.78 15.63
N THR A 479 -25.12 -14.92 14.87
CA THR A 479 -25.46 -16.12 14.08
C THR A 479 -25.72 -15.73 12.64
N ASP A 480 -25.46 -16.62 11.69
CA ASP A 480 -25.68 -16.33 10.26
C ASP A 480 -27.14 -15.92 9.99
N ALA A 481 -28.10 -16.63 10.58
CA ALA A 481 -29.53 -16.36 10.39
C ALA A 481 -29.95 -14.94 10.84
N ALA A 482 -29.29 -14.37 11.85
CA ALA A 482 -29.60 -13.03 12.35
C ALA A 482 -28.78 -11.95 11.65
N VAL A 483 -27.50 -12.22 11.36
CA VAL A 483 -26.55 -11.24 10.83
C VAL A 483 -26.70 -11.03 9.32
N GLU A 484 -26.97 -12.10 8.54
CA GLU A 484 -27.00 -12.02 7.07
C GLU A 484 -28.02 -11.00 6.52
N PRO A 485 -29.27 -10.92 7.05
CA PRO A 485 -30.22 -9.89 6.60
C PRO A 485 -29.77 -8.46 6.90
N VAL A 486 -29.07 -8.26 8.03
CA VAL A 486 -28.54 -6.95 8.42
C VAL A 486 -27.37 -6.56 7.52
N LEU A 487 -26.47 -7.49 7.21
CA LEU A 487 -25.39 -7.28 6.25
C LEU A 487 -25.91 -6.92 4.86
N ALA A 488 -26.93 -7.64 4.36
CA ALA A 488 -27.55 -7.34 3.08
C ALA A 488 -28.16 -5.92 3.04
N MET A 489 -28.82 -5.49 4.11
CA MET A 489 -29.35 -4.13 4.24
C MET A 489 -28.22 -3.08 4.27
N MET A 490 -27.15 -3.35 5.01
CA MET A 490 -25.98 -2.46 5.09
C MET A 490 -25.28 -2.35 3.74
N GLU A 491 -25.11 -3.44 3.02
CA GLU A 491 -24.51 -3.45 1.67
C GLU A 491 -25.38 -2.68 0.69
N ALA A 492 -26.70 -2.84 0.71
CA ALA A 492 -27.61 -2.04 -0.11
C ALA A 492 -27.50 -0.54 0.19
N THR A 493 -27.32 -0.18 1.47
CA THR A 493 -27.12 1.22 1.90
C THR A 493 -25.79 1.77 1.40
N LEU A 494 -24.70 0.99 1.51
CA LEU A 494 -23.39 1.36 1.00
C LEU A 494 -23.39 1.46 -0.54
N ALA A 495 -24.03 0.54 -1.25
CA ALA A 495 -24.15 0.57 -2.69
C ALA A 495 -24.90 1.81 -3.18
N ALA A 496 -26.02 2.16 -2.55
CA ALA A 496 -26.78 3.37 -2.88
C ALA A 496 -25.96 4.65 -2.64
N ARG A 497 -25.16 4.68 -1.57
CA ARG A 497 -24.21 5.75 -1.30
C ARG A 497 -23.11 5.80 -2.37
N ASP A 498 -22.47 4.67 -2.64
CA ASP A 498 -21.37 4.56 -3.61
C ASP A 498 -21.84 5.05 -5.00
N ASP A 499 -23.06 4.71 -5.41
CA ASP A 499 -23.64 5.19 -6.67
C ASP A 499 -23.89 6.70 -6.69
N ARG A 500 -24.41 7.26 -5.59
CA ARG A 500 -24.59 8.71 -5.47
C ARG A 500 -23.24 9.43 -5.53
N ASP A 501 -22.27 8.95 -4.78
CA ASP A 501 -20.95 9.56 -4.65
C ASP A 501 -20.19 9.46 -5.99
N ARG A 502 -20.31 8.34 -6.71
CA ARG A 502 -19.82 8.16 -8.09
C ARG A 502 -20.42 9.17 -9.07
N ARG A 503 -21.75 9.34 -9.06
CA ARG A 503 -22.44 10.29 -9.95
C ARG A 503 -22.05 11.73 -9.64
N ALA A 504 -21.90 12.06 -8.35
CA ALA A 504 -21.45 13.38 -7.92
C ALA A 504 -20.02 13.67 -8.41
N ALA A 505 -19.10 12.70 -8.25
CA ALA A 505 -17.72 12.84 -8.70
C ALA A 505 -17.62 13.03 -10.23
N ALA A 506 -18.42 12.28 -10.99
CA ALA A 506 -18.45 12.34 -12.45
C ALA A 506 -19.23 13.53 -13.04
N ALA A 507 -19.86 14.39 -12.22
CA ALA A 507 -20.78 15.43 -12.71
C ALA A 507 -20.13 16.37 -13.74
N SER A 508 -18.83 16.62 -13.62
CA SER A 508 -18.08 17.44 -14.59
C SER A 508 -18.01 16.82 -16.00
N ARG A 509 -18.28 15.51 -16.13
CA ARG A 509 -18.26 14.74 -17.39
C ARG A 509 -19.64 14.55 -18.01
N ASP A 510 -20.72 15.02 -17.40
CA ASP A 510 -22.08 14.84 -17.90
C ASP A 510 -22.26 15.35 -19.34
N ALA A 511 -21.68 16.50 -19.66
CA ALA A 511 -21.77 17.08 -21.02
C ALA A 511 -21.10 16.20 -22.07
N PHE A 512 -19.95 15.60 -21.72
CA PHE A 512 -19.23 14.67 -22.59
C PHE A 512 -20.09 13.42 -22.86
N TRP A 513 -20.63 12.79 -21.82
CA TRP A 513 -21.46 11.59 -21.96
C TRP A 513 -22.77 11.86 -22.69
N LYS A 514 -23.43 12.99 -22.41
CA LYS A 514 -24.65 13.40 -23.15
C LYS A 514 -24.38 13.55 -24.64
N LYS A 515 -23.25 14.16 -25.03
CA LYS A 515 -22.86 14.28 -26.45
C LYS A 515 -22.65 12.90 -27.08
N ARG A 516 -21.94 12.00 -26.40
CA ARG A 516 -21.70 10.63 -26.91
C ARG A 516 -23.00 9.84 -27.07
N HIS A 517 -23.88 9.88 -26.08
CA HIS A 517 -25.20 9.22 -26.15
C HIS A 517 -26.05 9.79 -27.28
N ALA A 518 -26.03 11.11 -27.50
CA ALA A 518 -26.73 11.73 -28.61
C ALA A 518 -26.18 11.26 -29.98
N LEU A 519 -24.86 11.16 -30.12
CA LEU A 519 -24.22 10.65 -31.34
C LEU A 519 -24.55 9.17 -31.57
N ALA A 520 -24.50 8.34 -30.53
CA ALA A 520 -24.87 6.92 -30.62
C ALA A 520 -26.34 6.78 -31.04
N ALA A 521 -27.25 7.52 -30.41
CA ALA A 521 -28.67 7.53 -30.77
C ALA A 521 -28.90 8.02 -32.21
N ALA A 522 -28.13 8.99 -32.70
CA ALA A 522 -28.20 9.44 -34.08
C ALA A 522 -27.72 8.36 -35.07
N SER A 523 -26.62 7.66 -34.75
CA SER A 523 -26.10 6.55 -35.57
C SER A 523 -27.11 5.40 -35.67
N VAL A 524 -27.73 5.02 -34.55
CA VAL A 524 -28.78 3.97 -34.52
C VAL A 524 -29.99 4.36 -35.38
N LYS A 525 -30.35 5.65 -35.43
CA LYS A 525 -31.43 6.13 -36.31
C LYS A 525 -31.06 6.11 -37.79
N GLN A 526 -29.80 6.39 -38.12
CA GLN A 526 -29.31 6.39 -39.51
C GLN A 526 -29.10 4.97 -40.04
N ASN A 527 -28.82 4.01 -39.16
CA ASN A 527 -28.59 2.61 -39.47
C ASN A 527 -29.67 1.75 -38.80
N PRO A 528 -30.94 1.80 -39.26
CA PRO A 528 -31.99 1.02 -38.67
C PRO A 528 -31.68 -0.49 -38.77
N PRO A 529 -32.12 -1.30 -37.80
CA PRO A 529 -31.92 -2.74 -37.85
C PRO A 529 -32.55 -3.33 -39.11
N PRO A 530 -31.93 -4.35 -39.72
CA PRO A 530 -32.44 -4.96 -40.94
C PRO A 530 -33.83 -5.57 -40.69
N GLN A 531 -34.73 -5.42 -41.66
CA GLN A 531 -36.08 -5.98 -41.57
C GLN A 531 -36.07 -7.46 -42.00
N PRO A 532 -36.69 -8.37 -41.23
CA PRO A 532 -36.77 -9.77 -41.60
C PRO A 532 -37.44 -9.94 -42.97
N PRO A 533 -36.91 -10.79 -43.87
CA PRO A 533 -37.45 -10.95 -45.22
C PRO A 533 -38.81 -11.64 -45.26
N ARG A 534 -39.21 -12.29 -44.15
CA ARG A 534 -40.48 -13.00 -44.00
C ARG A 534 -40.93 -13.04 -42.54
N LYS A 535 -42.20 -13.41 -42.31
CA LYS A 535 -42.77 -13.62 -40.97
C LYS A 535 -42.14 -14.86 -40.30
N GLY A 536 -42.00 -14.82 -38.98
CA GLY A 536 -41.40 -15.89 -38.18
C GLY A 536 -40.31 -15.36 -37.26
N HIS A 537 -39.44 -16.25 -36.78
CA HIS A 537 -38.26 -15.86 -36.02
C HIS A 537 -37.29 -15.05 -36.92
N PRO A 538 -36.88 -13.83 -36.54
CA PRO A 538 -36.08 -12.95 -37.40
C PRO A 538 -34.80 -13.60 -37.95
N ILE A 539 -34.05 -14.29 -37.10
CA ILE A 539 -32.79 -14.94 -37.49
C ILE A 539 -33.05 -16.04 -38.52
N ASP A 540 -34.06 -16.89 -38.28
CA ASP A 540 -34.39 -17.98 -39.19
C ASP A 540 -34.85 -17.43 -40.55
N ALA A 541 -35.63 -16.35 -40.54
CA ALA A 541 -36.07 -15.67 -41.75
C ALA A 541 -34.86 -15.19 -42.59
N PHE A 542 -33.86 -14.58 -41.96
CA PHE A 542 -32.62 -14.16 -42.63
C PHE A 542 -31.77 -15.34 -43.11
N LEU A 543 -31.57 -16.36 -42.27
CA LEU A 543 -30.79 -17.55 -42.63
C LEU A 543 -31.43 -18.28 -43.80
N ASP A 544 -32.74 -18.49 -43.77
CA ASP A 544 -33.47 -19.16 -44.85
C ASP A 544 -33.36 -18.36 -46.15
N ALA A 545 -33.47 -17.03 -46.09
CA ALA A 545 -33.33 -16.20 -47.28
C ALA A 545 -31.91 -16.25 -47.85
N LYS A 546 -30.89 -16.30 -46.97
CA LYS A 546 -29.48 -16.44 -47.37
C LYS A 546 -29.21 -17.82 -47.99
N ILE A 547 -29.77 -18.89 -47.42
CA ILE A 547 -29.65 -20.25 -47.96
C ILE A 547 -30.33 -20.35 -49.32
N GLU A 548 -31.56 -19.83 -49.45
CA GLU A 548 -32.28 -19.80 -50.73
C GLU A 548 -31.51 -19.02 -51.80
N ALA A 549 -30.95 -17.85 -51.45
CA ALA A 549 -30.12 -17.06 -52.36
C ALA A 549 -28.84 -17.82 -52.79
N ALA A 550 -28.16 -18.47 -51.85
CA ALA A 550 -26.97 -19.26 -52.14
C ALA A 550 -27.26 -20.47 -53.04
N LEU A 551 -28.37 -21.17 -52.79
CA LEU A 551 -28.82 -22.28 -53.64
C LEU A 551 -29.23 -21.81 -55.03
N ALA A 552 -29.88 -20.64 -55.15
CA ALA A 552 -30.23 -20.05 -56.43
C ALA A 552 -29.00 -19.54 -57.21
N GLY A 553 -27.95 -19.06 -56.53
CA GLY A 553 -26.69 -18.64 -57.13
C GLY A 553 -25.81 -19.79 -57.63
N SER A 554 -26.07 -21.03 -57.18
CA SER A 554 -25.32 -22.23 -57.55
C SER A 554 -25.61 -22.77 -58.97
N THR A 555 -26.31 -22.01 -59.83
CA THR A 555 -26.70 -22.44 -61.20
C THR A 555 -25.73 -22.04 -62.31
N THR A 556 -24.59 -21.39 -61.99
CA THR A 556 -23.48 -21.19 -62.95
C THR A 556 -22.76 -22.51 -63.24
N SER A 557 -22.30 -22.73 -64.48
CA SER A 557 -21.74 -24.02 -64.93
C SER A 557 -20.59 -24.47 -64.01
N SER A 558 -20.61 -25.74 -63.58
CA SER A 558 -19.60 -26.21 -62.63
C SER A 558 -18.19 -26.16 -63.21
N GLU A 559 -18.05 -26.19 -64.54
CA GLU A 559 -16.77 -26.09 -65.24
C GLU A 559 -16.13 -24.69 -65.13
N GLU A 560 -16.90 -23.61 -65.29
CA GLU A 560 -16.38 -22.24 -65.13
C GLU A 560 -16.01 -21.95 -63.67
N SER A 561 -16.83 -22.47 -62.73
CA SER A 561 -16.53 -22.35 -61.30
C SER A 561 -15.30 -23.16 -60.88
N GLU A 562 -15.14 -24.36 -61.41
CA GLU A 562 -13.94 -25.16 -61.16
C GLU A 562 -12.69 -24.51 -61.77
N ALA A 563 -12.79 -23.94 -62.97
CA ALA A 563 -11.68 -23.25 -63.61
C ALA A 563 -11.24 -22.02 -62.80
N PHE A 564 -12.19 -21.20 -62.32
CA PHE A 564 -11.89 -20.06 -61.46
C PHE A 564 -11.25 -20.52 -60.13
N GLN A 565 -11.84 -21.51 -59.45
CA GLN A 565 -11.35 -21.98 -58.16
C GLN A 565 -9.98 -22.67 -58.23
N LYS A 566 -9.67 -23.36 -59.32
CA LYS A 566 -8.38 -24.07 -59.48
C LYS A 566 -7.28 -23.16 -60.01
N ASN A 567 -7.60 -22.20 -60.88
CA ASN A 567 -6.58 -21.49 -61.66
C ASN A 567 -6.46 -20.00 -61.32
N ILE A 568 -7.51 -19.35 -60.79
CA ILE A 568 -7.53 -17.90 -60.59
C ILE A 568 -7.57 -17.54 -59.10
N LEU A 569 -8.48 -18.15 -58.34
CA LEU A 569 -8.64 -17.87 -56.92
C LEU A 569 -7.34 -18.11 -56.11
N PRO A 570 -6.54 -19.17 -56.36
CA PRO A 570 -5.28 -19.36 -55.65
C PRO A 570 -4.29 -18.22 -55.91
N VAL A 571 -4.19 -17.74 -57.15
CA VAL A 571 -3.32 -16.60 -57.51
C VAL A 571 -3.74 -15.34 -56.74
N LEU A 572 -5.03 -15.05 -56.69
CA LEU A 572 -5.54 -13.91 -55.94
C LEU A 572 -5.32 -14.05 -54.43
N GLN A 573 -5.51 -15.25 -53.87
CA GLN A 573 -5.30 -15.54 -52.45
C GLN A 573 -3.84 -15.44 -52.02
N GLU A 574 -2.94 -16.02 -52.80
CA GLU A 574 -1.51 -16.11 -52.48
C GLU A 574 -0.81 -14.77 -52.73
N GLU A 575 -1.09 -14.13 -53.87
CA GLU A 575 -0.33 -12.95 -54.31
C GLU A 575 -1.00 -11.62 -53.95
N CYS A 576 -2.34 -11.58 -53.84
CA CYS A 576 -3.08 -10.32 -53.69
C CYS A 576 -3.71 -10.13 -52.29
N PHE A 577 -4.28 -11.16 -51.68
CA PHE A 577 -5.14 -11.01 -50.48
C PHE A 577 -4.38 -10.55 -49.23
N ARG A 578 -3.06 -10.80 -49.19
CA ARG A 578 -2.19 -10.30 -48.12
C ARG A 578 -2.31 -8.79 -47.93
N CYS A 579 -2.55 -8.04 -49.01
CA CYS A 579 -2.66 -6.57 -49.02
C CYS A 579 -4.04 -6.05 -49.43
N HIS A 580 -4.81 -6.82 -50.20
CA HIS A 580 -6.10 -6.43 -50.80
C HIS A 580 -7.24 -7.42 -50.51
N GLY A 581 -7.15 -8.19 -49.43
CA GLY A 581 -8.22 -9.06 -48.90
C GLY A 581 -8.81 -8.47 -47.62
N ASP A 582 -8.48 -9.06 -46.47
CA ASP A 582 -8.86 -8.53 -45.15
C ASP A 582 -8.24 -7.15 -44.85
N LYS A 583 -7.10 -6.86 -45.49
CA LYS A 583 -6.48 -5.52 -45.51
C LYS A 583 -6.88 -4.78 -46.77
N GLU A 584 -7.08 -3.48 -46.65
CA GLU A 584 -7.55 -2.61 -47.76
C GLU A 584 -6.49 -1.58 -48.14
N LYS A 585 -5.30 -2.02 -48.59
CA LYS A 585 -4.29 -1.06 -49.05
C LYS A 585 -4.80 -0.28 -50.28
N GLY A 586 -4.74 1.05 -50.19
CA GLY A 586 -5.25 1.94 -51.24
C GLY A 586 -6.76 1.81 -51.48
N GLY A 587 -7.53 1.39 -50.47
CA GLY A 587 -8.99 1.22 -50.54
C GLY A 587 -9.46 0.07 -51.45
N LEU A 588 -8.53 -0.71 -52.02
CA LEU A 588 -8.86 -1.78 -52.97
C LEU A 588 -9.11 -3.11 -52.25
N LYS A 589 -10.21 -3.78 -52.62
CA LYS A 589 -10.48 -5.19 -52.31
C LYS A 589 -10.54 -6.05 -53.55
N LEU A 590 -9.87 -7.19 -53.48
CA LEU A 590 -9.82 -8.24 -54.47
C LEU A 590 -10.40 -9.56 -53.95
N ASP A 591 -11.10 -9.58 -52.83
CA ASP A 591 -11.79 -10.77 -52.31
C ASP A 591 -13.20 -10.97 -52.89
N SER A 592 -13.70 -9.99 -53.67
CA SER A 592 -14.98 -10.07 -54.36
C SER A 592 -14.95 -9.36 -55.71
N ARG A 593 -15.70 -9.91 -56.68
CA ARG A 593 -15.84 -9.30 -58.01
C ARG A 593 -16.37 -7.88 -57.93
N GLN A 594 -17.40 -7.63 -57.13
CA GLN A 594 -18.03 -6.30 -57.07
C GLN A 594 -17.05 -5.23 -56.59
N ALA A 595 -16.18 -5.55 -55.62
CA ALA A 595 -15.17 -4.60 -55.16
C ALA A 595 -14.06 -4.40 -56.19
N ALA A 596 -13.58 -5.46 -56.84
CA ALA A 596 -12.57 -5.37 -57.88
C ALA A 596 -13.04 -4.52 -59.09
N LEU A 597 -14.33 -4.59 -59.43
CA LEU A 597 -14.94 -3.75 -60.47
C LEU A 597 -15.10 -2.28 -60.05
N ARG A 598 -15.27 -2.01 -58.75
CA ARG A 598 -15.39 -0.65 -58.22
C ARG A 598 -14.04 0.06 -58.17
N GLY A 599 -12.95 -0.69 -57.98
CA GLY A 599 -11.62 -0.12 -57.74
C GLY A 599 -11.42 0.30 -56.28
N GLY A 600 -10.26 0.89 -56.00
CA GLY A 600 -9.91 1.44 -54.68
C GLY A 600 -10.03 2.96 -54.64
N ASP A 601 -9.18 3.61 -53.83
CA ASP A 601 -9.12 5.07 -53.68
C ASP A 601 -8.78 5.81 -55.00
N SER A 602 -8.24 5.09 -55.98
CA SER A 602 -7.97 5.62 -57.33
C SER A 602 -9.25 5.85 -58.15
N GLU A 603 -10.38 5.28 -57.75
CA GLU A 603 -11.65 5.22 -58.50
C GLU A 603 -11.53 4.56 -59.89
N ILE A 604 -10.37 3.94 -60.18
CA ILE A 604 -10.12 3.20 -61.41
C ILE A 604 -10.45 1.72 -61.15
N PRO A 605 -11.31 1.08 -61.96
CA PRO A 605 -11.61 -0.34 -61.82
C PRO A 605 -10.33 -1.19 -61.84
N SER A 606 -10.16 -2.02 -60.83
CA SER A 606 -9.05 -2.97 -60.81
C SER A 606 -9.21 -4.02 -61.92
N ILE A 607 -10.46 -4.37 -62.23
CA ILE A 607 -10.81 -5.31 -63.29
C ILE A 607 -11.84 -4.67 -64.20
N VAL A 608 -11.59 -4.70 -65.50
CA VAL A 608 -12.52 -4.34 -66.57
C VAL A 608 -12.86 -5.61 -67.36
N PRO A 609 -14.04 -6.21 -67.15
CA PRO A 609 -14.44 -7.44 -67.82
C PRO A 609 -14.34 -7.34 -69.35
N GLY A 610 -13.63 -8.28 -69.97
CA GLY A 610 -13.42 -8.34 -71.41
C GLY A 610 -12.25 -7.51 -71.93
N ASP A 611 -11.61 -6.70 -71.08
CA ASP A 611 -10.49 -5.84 -71.47
C ASP A 611 -9.35 -5.91 -70.42
N PRO A 612 -8.41 -6.87 -70.58
CA PRO A 612 -7.22 -6.95 -69.74
C PRO A 612 -6.36 -5.68 -69.81
N SER A 613 -6.31 -5.00 -70.96
CA SER A 613 -5.46 -3.81 -71.14
C SER A 613 -5.99 -2.57 -70.43
N ALA A 614 -7.31 -2.48 -70.22
CA ALA A 614 -7.95 -1.46 -69.41
C ALA A 614 -8.06 -1.84 -67.92
N SER A 615 -7.63 -3.05 -67.54
CA SER A 615 -7.69 -3.53 -66.16
C SER A 615 -6.45 -3.12 -65.38
N GLU A 616 -6.62 -2.24 -64.39
CA GLU A 616 -5.51 -1.74 -63.57
C GLU A 616 -4.72 -2.89 -62.90
N LEU A 617 -5.39 -3.99 -62.55
CA LEU A 617 -4.72 -5.18 -62.01
C LEU A 617 -3.61 -5.68 -62.94
N ILE A 618 -3.89 -5.80 -64.26
CA ILE A 618 -2.91 -6.29 -65.24
C ILE A 618 -1.81 -5.26 -65.47
N LEU A 619 -2.17 -3.97 -65.54
CA LEU A 619 -1.19 -2.89 -65.69
C LEU A 619 -0.19 -2.86 -64.53
N ARG A 620 -0.66 -3.11 -63.30
CA ARG A 620 0.18 -3.11 -62.09
C ARG A 620 1.08 -4.33 -61.98
N VAL A 621 0.58 -5.53 -62.31
CA VAL A 621 1.42 -6.75 -62.25
C VAL A 621 2.42 -6.85 -63.41
N ARG A 622 2.23 -6.07 -64.50
CA ARG A 622 3.16 -5.96 -65.63
C ARG A 622 4.03 -4.69 -65.62
N SER A 623 3.90 -3.84 -64.62
CA SER A 623 4.68 -2.60 -64.53
C SER A 623 6.13 -2.87 -64.18
N ASP A 624 7.06 -2.18 -64.83
CA ASP A 624 8.50 -2.15 -64.45
C ASP A 624 8.84 -0.97 -63.53
N ASP A 625 7.88 -0.08 -63.27
CA ASP A 625 8.03 1.05 -62.34
C ASP A 625 7.90 0.55 -60.89
N GLU A 626 8.95 0.76 -60.09
CA GLU A 626 9.04 0.33 -58.69
C GLU A 626 7.92 0.89 -57.79
N ASP A 627 7.36 2.06 -58.13
CA ASP A 627 6.27 2.68 -57.37
C ASP A 627 4.88 2.15 -57.80
N LEU A 628 4.79 1.49 -58.95
CA LEU A 628 3.52 1.01 -59.52
C LEU A 628 3.40 -0.51 -59.59
N ILE A 629 4.53 -1.25 -59.56
CA ILE A 629 4.54 -2.70 -59.66
C ILE A 629 3.84 -3.36 -58.47
N MET A 630 3.05 -4.39 -58.77
CA MET A 630 2.42 -5.25 -57.77
C MET A 630 2.89 -6.69 -57.94
N PRO A 631 3.34 -7.37 -56.86
CA PRO A 631 3.45 -6.88 -55.49
C PRO A 631 4.61 -5.87 -55.31
N PRO A 632 4.49 -4.88 -54.41
CA PRO A 632 5.53 -3.86 -54.18
C PRO A 632 6.74 -4.41 -53.41
N THR A 633 6.60 -5.62 -52.85
CA THR A 633 7.65 -6.33 -52.12
C THR A 633 7.49 -7.82 -52.38
N GLY A 634 8.56 -8.47 -52.84
CA GLY A 634 8.56 -9.87 -53.23
C GLY A 634 8.98 -10.04 -54.69
N ASP A 635 8.93 -11.27 -55.19
CA ASP A 635 9.18 -11.56 -56.60
C ASP A 635 7.94 -11.16 -57.44
N PRO A 636 8.13 -10.65 -58.67
CA PRO A 636 7.02 -10.43 -59.61
C PRO A 636 6.27 -11.73 -59.90
N LEU A 637 4.99 -11.61 -60.27
CA LEU A 637 4.17 -12.78 -60.60
C LEU A 637 4.78 -13.55 -61.78
N PRO A 638 4.81 -14.90 -61.73
CA PRO A 638 5.20 -15.71 -62.86
C PRO A 638 4.31 -15.43 -64.09
N GLU A 639 4.91 -15.40 -65.28
CA GLU A 639 4.18 -15.11 -66.54
C GLU A 639 2.96 -16.01 -66.75
N ALA A 640 3.01 -17.27 -66.28
CA ALA A 640 1.87 -18.20 -66.35
C ALA A 640 0.66 -17.75 -65.50
N GLN A 641 0.90 -17.13 -64.35
CA GLN A 641 -0.17 -16.59 -63.50
C GLN A 641 -0.74 -15.30 -64.08
N ILE A 642 0.12 -14.42 -64.61
CA ILE A 642 -0.32 -13.20 -65.29
C ILE A 642 -1.19 -13.56 -66.51
N ALA A 643 -0.74 -14.51 -67.34
CA ALA A 643 -1.50 -15.00 -68.49
C ALA A 643 -2.84 -15.64 -68.09
N ALA A 644 -2.90 -16.33 -66.93
CA ALA A 644 -4.15 -16.88 -66.40
C ALA A 644 -5.13 -15.76 -65.99
N LEU A 645 -4.64 -14.73 -65.30
CA LEU A 645 -5.43 -13.54 -64.93
C LEU A 645 -5.93 -12.77 -66.16
N GLU A 646 -5.07 -12.56 -67.15
CA GLU A 646 -5.44 -11.91 -68.43
C GLU A 646 -6.51 -12.70 -69.16
N SER A 647 -6.32 -14.01 -69.30
CA SER A 647 -7.31 -14.88 -69.95
C SER A 647 -8.64 -14.83 -69.20
N TRP A 648 -8.63 -14.91 -67.88
CA TRP A 648 -9.85 -14.82 -67.07
C TRP A 648 -10.56 -13.49 -67.23
N ILE A 649 -9.83 -12.37 -67.21
CA ILE A 649 -10.39 -11.03 -67.43
C ILE A 649 -10.96 -10.91 -68.85
N GLN A 650 -10.24 -11.42 -69.85
CA GLN A 650 -10.66 -11.45 -71.25
C GLN A 650 -11.99 -12.20 -71.44
N HIS A 651 -12.23 -13.26 -70.65
CA HIS A 651 -13.48 -14.03 -70.65
C HIS A 651 -14.55 -13.46 -69.68
N GLY A 652 -14.45 -12.18 -69.33
CA GLY A 652 -15.50 -11.47 -68.58
C GLY A 652 -15.32 -11.47 -67.06
N ALA A 653 -14.17 -11.93 -66.57
CA ALA A 653 -13.82 -12.00 -65.15
C ALA A 653 -14.97 -12.61 -64.31
N THR A 654 -15.49 -13.76 -64.75
CA THR A 654 -16.56 -14.46 -64.05
C THR A 654 -16.04 -14.97 -62.71
N TRP A 655 -16.75 -14.64 -61.64
CA TRP A 655 -16.35 -14.96 -60.27
C TRP A 655 -17.50 -15.71 -59.59
N PRO A 656 -17.74 -16.96 -60.00
CA PRO A 656 -18.82 -17.74 -59.43
C PRO A 656 -18.51 -18.09 -57.96
N GLU A 657 -19.52 -18.02 -57.11
CA GLU A 657 -19.43 -18.58 -55.76
C GLU A 657 -19.31 -20.12 -55.86
N PRO A 658 -18.65 -20.78 -54.89
CA PRO A 658 -18.57 -22.23 -54.88
C PRO A 658 -19.97 -22.84 -54.84
N PRO A 659 -20.25 -23.89 -55.65
CA PRO A 659 -21.55 -24.52 -55.64
C PRO A 659 -21.85 -25.08 -54.25
N VAL A 660 -22.94 -24.60 -53.64
CA VAL A 660 -23.36 -25.01 -52.31
C VAL A 660 -24.25 -26.24 -52.44
N SER A 661 -23.76 -27.40 -52.01
CA SER A 661 -24.57 -28.61 -51.95
C SER A 661 -25.78 -28.39 -51.01
N PRO A 662 -27.02 -28.71 -51.44
CA PRO A 662 -28.21 -28.65 -50.58
C PRO A 662 -28.06 -29.40 -49.25
N GLU A 663 -27.29 -30.49 -49.25
CA GLU A 663 -27.01 -31.28 -48.04
C GLU A 663 -26.21 -30.49 -47.01
N LYS A 664 -25.32 -29.59 -47.44
CA LYS A 664 -24.48 -28.76 -46.55
C LYS A 664 -25.23 -27.60 -45.90
N VAL A 665 -26.44 -27.27 -46.39
CA VAL A 665 -27.27 -26.16 -45.89
C VAL A 665 -28.59 -26.63 -45.28
N THR A 666 -28.73 -27.94 -45.06
CA THR A 666 -29.92 -28.49 -44.40
C THR A 666 -29.93 -28.16 -42.91
N LYS A 667 -31.07 -27.68 -42.39
CA LYS A 667 -31.24 -27.35 -40.97
C LYS A 667 -30.99 -28.55 -40.07
N THR A 668 -30.23 -28.36 -39.01
CA THR A 668 -30.02 -29.39 -37.97
C THR A 668 -31.33 -29.63 -37.20
N PRO A 669 -31.65 -30.88 -36.81
CA PRO A 669 -32.81 -31.15 -35.96
C PRO A 669 -32.70 -30.44 -34.61
N GLN A 670 -33.86 -30.12 -34.04
CA GLN A 670 -33.95 -29.46 -32.74
C GLN A 670 -33.37 -30.36 -31.63
N ILE A 671 -32.50 -29.79 -30.81
CA ILE A 671 -31.87 -30.49 -29.67
C ILE A 671 -32.85 -30.72 -28.52
N SER A 672 -32.54 -31.70 -27.66
CA SER A 672 -33.32 -31.97 -26.43
C SER A 672 -33.30 -30.79 -25.46
N ASP A 673 -34.26 -30.74 -24.55
CA ASP A 673 -34.33 -29.69 -23.51
C ASP A 673 -33.12 -29.71 -22.57
N SER A 674 -32.59 -30.89 -22.24
CA SER A 674 -31.38 -31.01 -21.42
C SER A 674 -30.15 -30.44 -22.13
N ALA A 675 -30.00 -30.70 -23.43
CA ALA A 675 -28.91 -30.14 -24.23
C ALA A 675 -29.07 -28.63 -24.41
N PHE A 676 -30.30 -28.17 -24.65
CA PHE A 676 -30.61 -26.74 -24.75
C PHE A 676 -30.29 -26.01 -23.44
N LEU A 677 -30.79 -26.50 -22.32
CA LEU A 677 -30.56 -25.91 -20.99
C LEU A 677 -29.07 -25.76 -20.69
N ARG A 678 -28.27 -26.80 -20.95
CA ARG A 678 -26.82 -26.73 -20.74
C ARG A 678 -26.17 -25.67 -21.62
N ARG A 679 -26.49 -25.66 -22.92
CA ARG A 679 -25.87 -24.73 -23.88
C ARG A 679 -26.23 -23.29 -23.57
N ILE A 680 -27.51 -23.01 -23.35
CA ILE A 680 -27.97 -21.63 -23.14
C ILE A 680 -27.42 -21.01 -21.86
N TYR A 681 -27.23 -21.80 -20.79
CA TYR A 681 -26.58 -21.33 -19.57
C TYR A 681 -25.10 -21.02 -19.79
N LEU A 682 -24.38 -21.90 -20.51
CA LEU A 682 -22.97 -21.65 -20.83
C LEU A 682 -22.80 -20.47 -21.78
N ASP A 683 -23.69 -20.29 -22.74
CA ASP A 683 -23.61 -19.22 -23.74
C ASP A 683 -24.01 -17.84 -23.19
N ILE A 684 -24.95 -17.77 -22.24
CA ILE A 684 -25.42 -16.48 -21.69
C ILE A 684 -24.71 -16.11 -20.39
N VAL A 685 -24.46 -17.11 -19.51
CA VAL A 685 -24.00 -16.92 -18.13
C VAL A 685 -22.62 -17.54 -17.89
N GLY A 686 -22.09 -18.36 -18.81
CA GLY A 686 -20.75 -18.94 -18.68
C GLY A 686 -20.62 -20.12 -17.71
N VAL A 687 -21.66 -20.43 -16.92
CA VAL A 687 -21.66 -21.50 -15.92
C VAL A 687 -22.92 -22.37 -16.02
N PRO A 688 -22.87 -23.66 -15.62
CA PRO A 688 -24.04 -24.53 -15.65
C PRO A 688 -25.11 -24.11 -14.64
N PRO A 689 -26.40 -24.46 -14.87
CA PRO A 689 -27.47 -24.20 -13.91
C PRO A 689 -27.25 -24.94 -12.59
N THR A 690 -27.81 -24.39 -11.51
CA THR A 690 -27.91 -25.14 -10.25
C THR A 690 -28.85 -26.34 -10.43
N ALA A 691 -28.70 -27.35 -9.56
CA ALA A 691 -29.56 -28.53 -9.58
C ALA A 691 -31.06 -28.18 -9.39
N LYS A 692 -31.37 -27.10 -8.68
CA LYS A 692 -32.74 -26.62 -8.47
C LYS A 692 -33.33 -26.03 -9.74
N GLU A 693 -32.59 -25.16 -10.41
CA GLU A 693 -33.01 -24.53 -11.68
C GLU A 693 -33.17 -25.55 -12.79
N ALA A 694 -32.23 -26.51 -12.89
CA ALA A 694 -32.29 -27.54 -13.91
C ALA A 694 -33.54 -28.41 -13.79
N ARG A 695 -33.92 -28.82 -12.57
CA ARG A 695 -35.17 -29.56 -12.34
C ARG A 695 -36.39 -28.73 -12.71
N ALA A 696 -36.43 -27.47 -12.26
CA ALA A 696 -37.54 -26.57 -12.56
C ALA A 696 -37.79 -26.42 -14.08
N PHE A 697 -36.73 -26.30 -14.88
CA PHE A 697 -36.86 -26.19 -16.34
C PHE A 697 -37.25 -27.51 -17.03
N LEU A 698 -36.72 -28.64 -16.56
CA LEU A 698 -37.01 -29.95 -17.15
C LEU A 698 -38.44 -30.41 -16.84
N ASP A 699 -38.98 -30.04 -15.67
CA ASP A 699 -40.36 -30.33 -15.27
C ASP A 699 -41.39 -29.38 -15.90
N ASP A 700 -40.97 -28.23 -16.43
CA ASP A 700 -41.84 -27.29 -17.13
C ASP A 700 -42.22 -27.83 -18.52
N VAL A 701 -43.53 -27.95 -18.77
CA VAL A 701 -44.12 -28.45 -20.02
C VAL A 701 -44.68 -27.34 -20.92
N SER A 702 -44.49 -26.09 -20.54
CA SER A 702 -45.02 -24.95 -21.29
C SER A 702 -44.33 -24.83 -22.65
N PRO A 703 -45.08 -24.52 -23.73
CA PRO A 703 -44.53 -24.48 -25.09
C PRO A 703 -43.50 -23.36 -25.30
N ASP A 704 -43.47 -22.35 -24.43
CA ASP A 704 -42.61 -21.17 -24.49
C ASP A 704 -41.43 -21.21 -23.50
N LYS A 705 -41.24 -22.31 -22.75
CA LYS A 705 -40.28 -22.38 -21.64
C LYS A 705 -38.85 -22.00 -22.02
N ARG A 706 -38.44 -22.30 -23.27
CA ARG A 706 -37.11 -21.95 -23.79
C ARG A 706 -36.93 -20.44 -23.93
N THR A 707 -37.94 -19.74 -24.44
CA THR A 707 -37.94 -18.28 -24.56
C THR A 707 -37.94 -17.62 -23.19
N ARG A 708 -38.81 -18.07 -22.28
CA ARG A 708 -38.85 -17.54 -20.90
C ARG A 708 -37.52 -17.71 -20.18
N LEU A 709 -36.86 -18.86 -20.36
CA LEU A 709 -35.53 -19.06 -19.78
C LEU A 709 -34.50 -18.09 -20.37
N ILE A 710 -34.49 -17.88 -21.69
CA ILE A 710 -33.58 -16.93 -22.34
C ILE A 710 -33.79 -15.53 -21.75
N ASP A 711 -35.05 -15.07 -21.67
CA ASP A 711 -35.37 -13.75 -21.11
C ASP A 711 -34.94 -13.63 -19.64
N GLN A 712 -35.12 -14.70 -18.85
CA GLN A 712 -34.68 -14.75 -17.47
C GLN A 712 -33.15 -14.66 -17.35
N LEU A 713 -32.40 -15.36 -18.21
CA LEU A 713 -30.94 -15.35 -18.19
C LEU A 713 -30.38 -14.01 -18.68
N LEU A 714 -30.99 -13.38 -19.70
CA LEU A 714 -30.60 -12.05 -20.16
C LEU A 714 -30.93 -10.95 -19.16
N ALA A 715 -31.97 -11.13 -18.34
CA ALA A 715 -32.30 -10.25 -17.22
C ALA A 715 -31.42 -10.48 -15.98
N ASN A 716 -30.58 -11.53 -15.97
CA ASN A 716 -29.57 -11.73 -14.93
C ASN A 716 -28.35 -10.86 -15.23
N ASP A 717 -28.46 -9.57 -14.88
CA ASP A 717 -27.43 -8.57 -15.18
C ASP A 717 -26.04 -8.98 -14.68
N GLU A 718 -25.92 -9.59 -13.50
CA GLU A 718 -24.63 -10.02 -12.94
C GLU A 718 -24.03 -11.17 -13.75
N GLY A 719 -24.77 -12.27 -13.88
CA GLY A 719 -24.26 -13.47 -14.56
C GLY A 719 -23.99 -13.24 -16.05
N HIS A 720 -24.83 -12.45 -16.72
CA HIS A 720 -24.64 -12.10 -18.13
C HIS A 720 -23.45 -11.15 -18.32
N ALA A 721 -23.33 -10.10 -17.51
CA ALA A 721 -22.22 -9.15 -17.60
C ALA A 721 -20.88 -9.83 -17.29
N ASP A 722 -20.83 -10.72 -16.30
CA ASP A 722 -19.61 -11.45 -15.94
C ASP A 722 -19.12 -12.34 -17.10
N HIS A 723 -20.03 -13.04 -17.80
CA HIS A 723 -19.67 -13.85 -18.95
C HIS A 723 -19.16 -13.01 -20.13
N GLN A 724 -19.84 -11.89 -20.41
CA GLN A 724 -19.50 -10.98 -21.51
C GLN A 724 -18.22 -10.17 -21.24
N MET A 725 -17.80 -10.04 -19.98
CA MET A 725 -16.63 -9.24 -19.61
C MET A 725 -15.38 -9.64 -20.38
N ALA A 726 -15.09 -10.94 -20.51
CA ALA A 726 -13.89 -11.40 -21.22
C ALA A 726 -13.89 -10.96 -22.69
N GLU A 727 -15.03 -11.11 -23.37
CA GLU A 727 -15.19 -10.69 -24.77
C GLU A 727 -15.07 -9.16 -24.91
N TRP A 728 -15.71 -8.39 -24.02
CA TRP A 728 -15.61 -6.93 -24.05
C TRP A 728 -14.19 -6.43 -23.83
N LEU A 729 -13.43 -7.06 -22.94
CA LEU A 729 -12.02 -6.71 -22.70
C LEU A 729 -11.16 -6.98 -23.94
N ASP A 730 -11.41 -8.07 -24.65
CA ASP A 730 -10.74 -8.38 -25.92
C ASP A 730 -11.13 -7.38 -27.02
N LEU A 731 -12.44 -7.09 -27.18
CA LEU A 731 -12.95 -6.17 -28.19
C LEU A 731 -12.51 -4.72 -27.97
N LEU A 732 -12.44 -4.29 -26.72
CA LEU A 732 -11.96 -2.95 -26.36
C LEU A 732 -10.45 -2.84 -26.47
N ALA A 733 -9.76 -3.94 -26.78
CA ALA A 733 -8.31 -4.04 -26.85
C ALA A 733 -7.69 -3.34 -25.63
N GLU A 734 -8.12 -3.74 -24.42
CA GLU A 734 -7.56 -3.21 -23.17
C GLU A 734 -6.07 -3.52 -23.14
N ASN A 735 -5.28 -2.64 -23.73
CA ASN A 735 -3.85 -2.62 -23.65
C ASN A 735 -3.52 -1.71 -22.47
N PRO A 736 -3.16 -2.27 -21.31
CA PRO A 736 -2.92 -1.47 -20.11
C PRO A 736 -1.84 -0.41 -20.34
N THR A 737 -0.92 -0.65 -21.29
CA THR A 737 0.15 0.29 -21.65
C THR A 737 -0.32 1.55 -22.38
N LEU A 738 -1.52 1.55 -22.99
CA LEU A 738 -2.13 2.76 -23.57
C LEU A 738 -2.67 3.71 -22.49
N ILE A 739 -3.03 3.18 -21.32
CA ILE A 739 -3.54 3.96 -20.18
C ILE A 739 -2.39 4.34 -19.24
N ASN A 740 -1.46 3.41 -18.98
CA ASN A 740 -0.26 3.66 -18.19
C ASN A 740 0.84 2.65 -18.55
N ALA A 741 1.99 3.15 -19.02
CA ALA A 741 3.15 2.35 -19.41
C ALA A 741 3.75 1.49 -18.27
N SER A 742 3.40 1.75 -17.00
CA SER A 742 3.81 0.91 -15.85
C SER A 742 2.87 -0.26 -15.56
N LEU A 743 1.74 -0.38 -16.26
CA LEU A 743 0.85 -1.53 -16.16
C LEU A 743 1.35 -2.61 -17.12
N ASN A 744 1.83 -3.73 -16.57
CA ASN A 744 2.30 -4.86 -17.37
C ASN A 744 1.21 -5.36 -18.33
N SER A 745 1.62 -5.83 -19.51
CA SER A 745 0.80 -6.38 -20.60
C SER A 745 0.14 -7.73 -20.29
N THR A 746 -0.01 -8.08 -19.01
CA THR A 746 -0.77 -9.25 -18.58
C THR A 746 -2.17 -8.74 -18.27
N GLY A 747 -3.14 -9.04 -19.14
CA GLY A 747 -4.50 -8.51 -19.15
C GLY A 747 -5.31 -8.61 -17.85
N PRO A 748 -6.59 -8.24 -17.87
CA PRO A 748 -7.36 -7.80 -16.68
C PRO A 748 -7.74 -8.90 -15.67
N PHE A 749 -7.27 -10.14 -15.84
CA PHE A 749 -7.68 -11.32 -15.05
C PHE A 749 -7.10 -11.38 -13.63
N ARG A 750 -7.00 -10.27 -12.89
CA ARG A 750 -6.59 -10.31 -11.47
C ARG A 750 -7.48 -9.51 -10.50
N TRP A 751 -8.75 -9.34 -10.83
CA TRP A 751 -9.79 -8.95 -9.85
C TRP A 751 -10.77 -10.07 -9.45
N PHE A 752 -10.48 -11.34 -9.77
CA PHE A 752 -11.21 -12.49 -9.22
C PHE A 752 -10.29 -13.63 -8.80
N LEU A 753 -10.14 -13.75 -7.48
CA LEU A 753 -10.09 -14.93 -6.59
C LEU A 753 -9.28 -14.58 -5.34
#